data_AF-A0A432WPR4-F1
#
_entry.id   AF-A0A432WPR4-F1
#
_cell.length_a   1.000
_cell.length_b   1.000
_cell.length_c   1.000
_cell.angle_alpha   90.00
_cell.angle_beta   90.00
_cell.angle_gamma   90.00
#
_symmetry.space_group_name_H-M   'P 1'
#
loop_
_entity.id
_entity.type
_entity.pdbx_description
1 polymer ?
#
loop_
_entity_poly.entity_id
_entity_poly.type
_entity_poly.pdbx_seq_one_letter_code
_entity_poly.pdbx_strand_id
1 'polypeptide(L)'
;MTVPYKFAGIPLFVALCMASPAWGDVEDLDQISAQLLEARIQYWLDRGRPDRVERVLEQLGRVHPEHPTLFEVHATLAIQQRNLHSAQLWYSRLQATHPDHIATQRIRELIDLPESQQQRVAEAQILALGGRYEEAVDRWRAAFPEPPVSLDLRLQYWEAHARLGDSDALAMLRELQAEHPSSQQIQLTILRVQAYRAEVEEQARHRAAELAAEEEERQRELRAAEAARRAEEAALAAREAEAERQARASEVERQGAQDSPAAEEVAVPPVNPWAVAEAAAALQAQGDAQGADRVFLELLLTQPSDDAWFAYALHLERTNRHGQARAAMLNVPAPQRGSGMIALIERLNERDRLLALQTEQQTEAALPARERTRDHAVLYLGFDYAEKSGTPGITELTAQTIMLDLRVPFASRDGFWFVRIDPTWLDAGAADLDNPFWRNRFGTGLLCEEDCPTGVQETARDQGVALGVGAEFDDWYFDIGRSPVGFNRSTWIGGIGHTRRVGEFGVRLNAERRILTSTMISFAGIDDPFSERRWGAVTRNGLHLSGSWDQGGRFGWWGSTGLEYYTGHEVESNSRWYAFTGGYMRAYDTEPLAVTLGINTLFWGFQEDLSQATYGQGNYYSPELYQSIGFPVTVFGRLNRFSYLVRGSVGFSDTRLHEQVFFPRHFDLQNQAVTIQPETGIDPIFAGGTGGGRSYSLTGVLEYKLTDNWYVGAQANLIRSDTFSPNQGLIYLRYHFEQPNTPVARPPDPPRRYVDR
;
A
#
# COMPACT_ATOMS: atom_id res chain seq x y z
N MET A 1 34.84 -42.54 -25.24
CA MET A 1 35.63 -41.89 -26.31
C MET A 1 34.81 -40.74 -26.83
N THR A 2 35.29 -39.55 -26.51
CA THR A 2 34.88 -38.24 -27.02
C THR A 2 35.22 -38.11 -28.52
N VAL A 3 34.47 -37.27 -29.24
CA VAL A 3 34.94 -36.25 -30.23
C VAL A 3 33.74 -35.73 -31.06
N PRO A 4 33.78 -34.47 -31.53
CA PRO A 4 32.65 -33.53 -31.60
C PRO A 4 32.39 -32.99 -33.03
N TYR A 5 31.74 -31.81 -33.11
CA TYR A 5 31.78 -30.73 -34.14
C TYR A 5 30.38 -30.25 -34.59
N LYS A 6 30.00 -29.01 -34.20
CA LYS A 6 30.07 -27.70 -34.91
C LYS A 6 28.92 -27.49 -35.89
N PHE A 7 28.13 -26.44 -35.65
CA PHE A 7 27.37 -25.74 -36.70
C PHE A 7 27.84 -24.30 -36.80
N ALA A 8 28.18 -23.91 -38.02
CA ALA A 8 28.58 -22.59 -38.46
C ALA A 8 27.34 -21.73 -38.75
N GLY A 9 27.48 -20.41 -38.61
CA GLY A 9 26.47 -19.43 -39.01
C GLY A 9 26.51 -19.08 -40.50
N ILE A 10 25.58 -18.22 -40.92
CA ILE A 10 25.68 -17.19 -41.97
C ILE A 10 24.46 -16.23 -41.84
N PRO A 11 24.56 -14.96 -42.25
CA PRO A 11 23.76 -13.83 -41.75
C PRO A 11 22.82 -13.17 -42.79
N LEU A 12 22.15 -12.09 -42.36
CA LEU A 12 21.72 -10.91 -43.14
C LEU A 12 20.45 -11.01 -44.03
N PHE A 13 19.37 -10.34 -43.62
CA PHE A 13 18.45 -9.61 -44.50
C PHE A 13 17.65 -8.57 -43.69
N VAL A 14 18.09 -7.31 -43.71
CA VAL A 14 17.30 -6.12 -43.35
C VAL A 14 17.48 -5.12 -44.48
N ALA A 15 16.43 -4.91 -45.28
CA ALA A 15 16.28 -3.76 -46.16
C ALA A 15 14.86 -3.72 -46.73
N LEU A 16 13.93 -3.05 -46.03
CA LEU A 16 12.81 -2.35 -46.65
C LEU A 16 12.14 -1.45 -45.61
N CYS A 17 12.47 -0.15 -45.62
CA CYS A 17 11.64 0.98 -45.17
C CYS A 17 12.46 2.27 -45.34
N MET A 18 12.43 2.84 -46.54
CA MET A 18 12.88 4.22 -46.81
C MET A 18 11.69 4.96 -47.40
N ALA A 19 10.85 5.49 -46.52
CA ALA A 19 9.92 6.58 -46.80
C ALA A 19 9.61 7.26 -45.46
N SER A 20 10.51 8.15 -45.04
CA SER A 20 10.36 8.94 -43.82
C SER A 20 9.37 10.09 -44.05
N PRO A 21 8.37 10.30 -43.18
CA PRO A 21 7.90 11.64 -42.89
C PRO A 21 9.04 12.40 -42.18
N ALA A 22 9.06 13.73 -42.24
CA ALA A 22 10.07 14.53 -41.55
C ALA A 22 9.98 14.29 -40.03
N TRP A 23 10.99 13.63 -39.47
CA TRP A 23 11.17 13.48 -38.03
C TRP A 23 12.03 14.66 -37.57
N GLY A 24 11.63 15.32 -36.48
CA GLY A 24 12.47 16.31 -35.80
C GLY A 24 13.81 15.71 -35.39
N ASP A 25 14.83 16.56 -35.33
CA ASP A 25 16.22 16.16 -35.13
C ASP A 25 16.40 15.31 -33.87
N VAL A 26 17.05 14.16 -34.02
CA VAL A 26 17.32 13.17 -32.95
C VAL A 26 18.13 13.77 -31.78
N GLU A 27 18.83 14.88 -32.01
CA GLU A 27 19.52 15.65 -30.96
C GLU A 27 18.58 16.26 -29.91
N ASP A 28 17.34 16.59 -30.27
CA ASP A 28 16.40 17.27 -29.38
C ASP A 28 15.83 16.30 -28.31
N LEU A 29 15.54 15.05 -28.72
CA LEU A 29 15.07 14.00 -27.82
C LEU A 29 16.15 13.54 -26.83
N ASP A 30 17.40 13.52 -27.27
CA ASP A 30 18.54 13.10 -26.45
C ASP A 30 18.80 14.11 -25.33
N GLN A 31 18.79 15.41 -25.65
CA GLN A 31 18.91 16.49 -24.67
C GLN A 31 17.74 16.53 -23.69
N ILE A 32 16.50 16.34 -24.15
CA ILE A 32 15.32 16.26 -23.28
C ILE A 32 15.45 15.08 -22.30
N SER A 33 15.92 13.92 -22.77
CA SER A 33 16.11 12.74 -21.90
C SER A 33 17.13 12.98 -20.80
N ALA A 34 18.24 13.68 -21.10
CA ALA A 34 19.24 14.07 -20.11
C ALA A 34 18.63 15.02 -19.07
N GLN A 35 17.96 16.09 -19.50
CA GLN A 35 17.33 17.07 -18.62
C GLN A 35 16.30 16.46 -17.66
N LEU A 36 15.50 15.50 -18.14
CA LEU A 36 14.52 14.78 -17.31
C LEU A 36 15.19 13.94 -16.23
N LEU A 37 16.29 13.26 -16.57
CA LEU A 37 17.06 12.45 -15.61
C LEU A 37 17.77 13.33 -14.58
N GLU A 38 18.30 14.49 -14.99
CA GLU A 38 18.88 15.49 -14.10
C GLU A 38 17.85 16.06 -13.12
N ALA A 39 16.67 16.44 -13.62
CA ALA A 39 15.59 16.94 -12.78
C ALA A 39 15.17 15.90 -11.74
N ARG A 40 15.14 14.61 -12.11
CA ARG A 40 14.84 13.51 -11.18
C ARG A 40 15.95 13.29 -10.15
N ILE A 41 17.22 13.42 -10.54
CA ILE A 41 18.36 13.38 -9.60
C ILE A 41 18.23 14.52 -8.58
N GLN A 42 18.02 15.75 -9.06
CA GLN A 42 17.89 16.93 -8.20
C GLN A 42 16.68 16.82 -7.26
N TYR A 43 15.55 16.34 -7.78
CA TYR A 43 14.32 16.12 -7.00
C TYR A 43 14.54 15.24 -5.76
N TRP A 44 15.34 14.18 -5.88
CA TRP A 44 15.65 13.28 -4.77
C TRP A 44 16.72 13.83 -3.82
N LEU A 45 17.71 14.55 -4.36
CA LEU A 45 18.74 15.22 -3.55
C LEU A 45 18.12 16.30 -2.66
N ASP A 46 17.22 17.12 -3.19
CA ASP A 46 16.52 18.18 -2.45
C ASP A 46 15.67 17.64 -1.28
N ARG A 47 15.25 16.37 -1.35
CA ARG A 47 14.49 15.67 -0.30
C ARG A 47 15.35 14.82 0.63
N GLY A 48 16.69 14.89 0.50
CA GLY A 48 17.61 14.11 1.33
C GLY A 48 17.48 12.60 1.15
N ARG A 49 17.12 12.14 -0.07
CA ARG A 49 16.92 10.72 -0.42
C ARG A 49 18.00 10.21 -1.40
N PRO A 50 19.28 10.15 -0.98
CA PRO A 50 20.37 9.70 -1.84
C PRO A 50 20.23 8.21 -2.25
N ASP A 51 19.47 7.41 -1.49
CA ASP A 51 19.13 6.02 -1.81
C ASP A 51 18.34 5.87 -3.12
N ARG A 52 17.57 6.90 -3.48
CA ARG A 52 16.80 6.93 -4.74
C ARG A 52 17.61 7.46 -5.92
N VAL A 53 18.69 8.19 -5.66
CA VAL A 53 19.55 8.83 -6.68
C VAL A 53 20.38 7.80 -7.44
N GLU A 54 20.86 6.74 -6.78
CA GLU A 54 21.73 5.74 -7.38
C GLU A 54 21.11 5.04 -8.60
N ARG A 55 19.83 4.67 -8.53
CA ARG A 55 19.10 4.08 -9.66
C ARG A 55 18.96 5.04 -10.85
N VAL A 56 18.81 6.34 -10.58
CA VAL A 56 18.67 7.36 -11.63
C VAL A 56 20.03 7.66 -12.27
N LEU A 57 21.11 7.66 -11.48
CA LEU A 57 22.48 7.75 -11.99
C LEU A 57 22.84 6.57 -12.88
N GLU A 58 22.42 5.35 -12.55
CA GLU A 58 22.62 4.20 -13.45
C GLU A 58 21.91 4.37 -14.79
N GLN A 59 20.69 4.92 -14.78
CA GLN A 59 19.94 5.21 -16.00
C GLN A 59 20.65 6.29 -16.82
N LEU A 60 21.07 7.37 -16.18
CA LEU A 60 21.84 8.44 -16.82
C LEU A 60 23.15 7.91 -17.39
N GLY A 61 23.88 7.04 -16.68
CA GLY A 61 25.12 6.44 -17.18
C GLY A 61 24.95 5.46 -18.34
N ARG A 62 23.76 4.87 -18.50
CA ARG A 62 23.45 4.00 -19.65
C ARG A 62 23.10 4.79 -20.91
N VAL A 63 22.44 5.94 -20.74
CA VAL A 63 21.98 6.78 -21.86
C VAL A 63 23.03 7.84 -22.21
N HIS A 64 23.58 8.51 -21.20
CA HIS A 64 24.56 9.61 -21.28
C HIS A 64 25.81 9.30 -20.45
N PRO A 65 26.68 8.39 -20.91
CA PRO A 65 27.82 7.91 -20.12
C PRO A 65 28.87 8.99 -19.79
N GLU A 66 28.89 10.09 -20.54
CA GLU A 66 29.81 11.21 -20.33
C GLU A 66 29.12 12.46 -19.75
N HIS A 67 27.92 12.34 -19.19
CA HIS A 67 27.19 13.50 -18.65
C HIS A 67 27.93 14.13 -17.46
N PRO A 68 28.11 15.47 -17.39
CA PRO A 68 28.81 16.12 -16.27
C PRO A 68 28.16 15.81 -14.90
N THR A 69 26.84 15.85 -14.82
CA THR A 69 26.03 15.56 -13.61
C THR A 69 26.25 14.14 -13.08
N LEU A 70 26.46 13.16 -13.97
CA LEU A 70 26.78 11.78 -13.56
C LEU A 70 28.08 11.75 -12.75
N PHE A 71 29.15 12.33 -13.31
CA PHE A 71 30.46 12.34 -12.66
C PHE A 71 30.47 13.17 -11.38
N GLU A 72 29.77 14.30 -11.42
CA GLU A 72 29.66 15.22 -10.30
C GLU A 72 28.97 14.59 -9.08
N VAL A 73 27.84 13.93 -9.28
CA VAL A 73 27.10 13.33 -8.17
C VAL A 73 27.87 12.13 -7.62
N HIS A 74 28.51 11.32 -8.47
CA HIS A 74 29.40 10.25 -8.00
C HIS A 74 30.62 10.77 -7.23
N ALA A 75 31.25 11.86 -7.68
CA ALA A 75 32.36 12.48 -6.97
C ALA A 75 31.89 13.03 -5.60
N THR A 76 30.73 13.70 -5.56
CA THR A 76 30.15 14.25 -4.34
C THR A 76 29.80 13.15 -3.33
N LEU A 77 29.15 12.07 -3.76
CA LEU A 77 28.85 10.92 -2.91
C LEU A 77 30.13 10.24 -2.40
N ALA A 78 31.16 10.11 -3.24
CA ALA A 78 32.43 9.55 -2.83
C ALA A 78 33.14 10.40 -1.76
N ILE A 79 33.08 11.74 -1.87
CA ILE A 79 33.59 12.67 -0.85
C ILE A 79 32.82 12.47 0.46
N GLN A 80 31.49 12.40 0.42
CA GLN A 80 30.65 12.16 1.61
C GLN A 80 30.95 10.80 2.27
N GLN A 81 31.23 9.77 1.48
CA GLN A 81 31.58 8.43 1.95
C GLN A 81 33.05 8.28 2.37
N ARG A 82 33.83 9.37 2.40
CA ARG A 82 35.27 9.38 2.73
C ARG A 82 36.13 8.53 1.80
N ASN A 83 35.68 8.34 0.56
CA ASN A 83 36.38 7.57 -0.45
C ASN A 83 37.10 8.52 -1.43
N LEU A 84 38.19 9.13 -0.93
CA LEU A 84 39.02 10.07 -1.69
C LEU A 84 39.56 9.47 -3.00
N HIS A 85 39.86 8.18 -3.01
CA HIS A 85 40.31 7.51 -4.23
C HIS A 85 39.24 7.54 -5.33
N SER A 86 37.99 7.23 -4.98
CA SER A 86 36.87 7.26 -5.92
C SER A 86 36.48 8.69 -6.30
N ALA A 87 36.56 9.63 -5.36
CA ALA A 87 36.36 11.05 -5.64
C ALA A 87 37.39 11.57 -6.66
N GLN A 88 38.67 11.24 -6.50
CA GLN A 88 39.74 11.59 -7.44
C GLN A 88 39.51 10.96 -8.82
N LEU A 89 39.04 9.71 -8.85
CA LEU A 89 38.72 9.01 -10.10
C LEU A 89 37.62 9.75 -10.87
N TRP A 90 36.50 10.05 -10.23
CA TRP A 90 35.39 10.74 -10.87
C TRP A 90 35.73 12.17 -11.26
N TYR A 91 36.48 12.88 -10.42
CA TYR A 91 37.02 14.20 -10.76
C TYR A 91 37.95 14.16 -11.96
N SER A 92 38.87 13.19 -12.05
CA SER A 92 39.79 13.07 -13.18
C SER A 92 39.05 12.83 -14.50
N ARG A 93 37.95 12.07 -14.47
CA ARG A 93 37.07 11.86 -15.62
C ARG A 93 36.33 13.13 -15.99
N LEU A 94 35.71 13.78 -15.01
CA LEU A 94 35.00 15.04 -15.19
C LEU A 94 35.91 16.16 -15.74
N GLN A 95 37.16 16.23 -15.25
CA GLN A 95 38.14 17.20 -15.74
C GLN A 95 38.64 16.87 -17.15
N ALA A 96 38.73 15.58 -17.52
CA ALA A 96 39.15 15.18 -18.85
C ALA A 96 38.08 15.44 -19.92
N THR A 97 36.80 15.22 -19.59
CA THR A 97 35.70 15.40 -20.54
C THR A 97 35.15 16.83 -20.54
N HIS A 98 35.07 17.48 -19.37
CA HIS A 98 34.40 18.78 -19.18
C HIS A 98 35.25 19.77 -18.36
N PRO A 99 36.45 20.17 -18.84
CA PRO A 99 37.42 20.94 -18.05
C PRO A 99 36.92 22.31 -17.55
N ASP A 100 36.06 22.97 -18.34
CA ASP A 100 35.55 24.32 -18.07
C ASP A 100 34.15 24.32 -17.42
N HIS A 101 33.57 23.15 -17.15
CA HIS A 101 32.24 23.03 -16.56
C HIS A 101 32.23 23.42 -15.08
N ILE A 102 31.12 24.00 -14.60
CA ILE A 102 30.97 24.48 -13.21
C ILE A 102 31.21 23.36 -12.19
N ALA A 103 30.72 22.15 -12.50
CA ALA A 103 30.93 20.95 -11.72
C ALA A 103 32.42 20.63 -11.48
N THR A 104 33.25 20.82 -12.50
CA THR A 104 34.68 20.55 -12.44
C THR A 104 35.38 21.50 -11.48
N GLN A 105 34.99 22.77 -11.48
CA GLN A 105 35.53 23.77 -10.55
C GLN A 105 35.08 23.48 -9.11
N ARG A 106 33.82 23.10 -8.92
CA ARG A 106 33.24 22.73 -7.61
C ARG A 106 33.95 21.52 -6.99
N ILE A 107 34.07 20.43 -7.75
CA ILE A 107 34.71 19.20 -7.26
C ILE A 107 36.22 19.42 -7.04
N ARG A 108 36.89 20.22 -7.87
CA ARG A 108 38.29 20.62 -7.65
C ARG A 108 38.48 21.29 -6.31
N GLU A 109 37.68 22.32 -6.04
CA GLU A 109 37.75 23.05 -4.77
C GLU A 109 37.49 22.12 -3.59
N LEU A 110 36.51 21.23 -3.66
CA LEU A 110 36.22 20.27 -2.58
C LEU A 110 37.36 19.27 -2.35
N ILE A 111 37.96 18.72 -3.41
CA ILE A 111 39.05 17.74 -3.31
C ILE A 111 40.32 18.37 -2.74
N ASP A 112 40.58 19.64 -3.05
CA ASP A 112 41.77 20.36 -2.56
C ASP A 112 41.67 20.74 -1.07
N LEU A 113 40.48 20.71 -0.47
CA LEU A 113 40.29 20.93 0.96
C LEU A 113 40.85 19.78 1.81
N PRO A 114 41.41 20.06 3.00
CA PRO A 114 41.68 19.04 4.02
C PRO A 114 40.41 18.25 4.39
N GLU A 115 40.55 16.97 4.71
CA GLU A 115 39.43 16.07 5.08
C GLU A 115 38.54 16.66 6.20
N SER A 116 39.15 17.37 7.17
CA SER A 116 38.42 18.03 8.25
C SER A 116 37.55 19.20 7.79
N GLN A 117 37.91 19.88 6.70
CA GLN A 117 37.12 20.94 6.08
C GLN A 117 36.06 20.35 5.14
N GLN A 118 36.39 19.32 4.36
CA GLN A 118 35.42 18.58 3.54
C GLN A 118 34.25 18.06 4.39
N GLN A 119 34.55 17.51 5.57
CA GLN A 119 33.53 17.03 6.50
C GLN A 119 32.61 18.18 6.96
N ARG A 120 33.19 19.35 7.28
CA ARG A 120 32.42 20.52 7.72
C ARG A 120 31.51 21.05 6.60
N VAL A 121 31.96 21.03 5.34
CA VAL A 121 31.11 21.39 4.20
C VAL A 121 29.92 20.44 4.07
N ALA A 122 30.17 19.12 4.12
CA ALA A 122 29.10 18.13 4.04
C ALA A 122 28.10 18.25 5.20
N GLU A 123 28.60 18.47 6.43
CA GLU A 123 27.77 18.71 7.61
C GLU A 123 26.94 19.99 7.45
N ALA A 124 27.53 21.07 6.94
CA ALA A 124 26.85 22.33 6.70
C ALA A 124 25.69 22.18 5.70
N GLN A 125 25.90 21.42 4.61
CA GLN A 125 24.87 21.11 3.62
C GLN A 125 23.73 20.30 4.21
N ILE A 126 24.03 19.26 5.00
CA ILE A 126 23.01 18.43 5.66
C ILE A 126 22.19 19.26 6.67
N LEU A 127 22.87 20.11 7.45
CA LEU A 127 22.21 20.98 8.41
C LEU A 127 21.31 22.02 7.73
N ALA A 128 21.75 22.57 6.58
CA ALA A 128 20.96 23.49 5.79
C ALA A 128 19.72 22.82 5.18
N LEU A 129 19.84 21.58 4.68
CA LEU A 129 18.70 20.76 4.21
C LEU A 129 17.70 20.48 5.34
N GLY A 130 18.19 20.29 6.57
CA GLY A 130 17.35 20.13 7.75
C GLY A 130 16.78 21.44 8.32
N GLY A 131 16.98 22.58 7.66
CA GLY A 131 16.51 23.90 8.12
C GLY A 131 17.25 24.46 9.34
N ARG A 132 18.34 23.81 9.79
CA ARG A 132 19.15 24.20 10.96
C ARG A 132 20.23 25.20 10.54
N TYR A 133 19.81 26.38 10.10
CA TYR A 133 20.71 27.36 9.48
C TYR A 133 21.75 27.95 10.43
N GLU A 134 21.47 28.03 11.73
CA GLU A 134 22.43 28.51 12.73
C GLU A 134 23.67 27.60 12.78
N GLU A 135 23.44 26.31 12.94
CA GLU A 135 24.51 25.31 12.96
C GLU A 135 25.14 25.13 11.58
N ALA A 136 24.35 25.23 10.50
CA ALA A 136 24.88 25.16 9.14
C ALA A 136 25.89 26.28 8.88
N VAL A 137 25.57 27.52 9.28
CA VAL A 137 26.46 28.68 9.13
C VAL A 137 27.74 28.51 9.94
N ASP A 138 27.65 27.99 11.17
CA ASP A 138 28.84 27.68 11.96
C ASP A 138 29.76 26.68 11.27
N ARG A 139 29.19 25.61 10.68
CA ARG A 139 29.98 24.63 9.90
C ARG A 139 30.55 25.22 8.62
N TRP A 140 29.80 26.07 7.93
CA TRP A 140 30.28 26.80 6.75
C TRP A 140 31.47 27.70 7.07
N ARG A 141 31.40 28.54 8.11
CA ARG A 141 32.53 29.40 8.56
C ARG A 141 33.74 28.59 9.01
N ALA A 142 33.47 27.44 9.64
CA ALA A 142 34.50 26.55 10.14
C ALA A 142 35.20 25.76 9.01
N ALA A 143 34.53 25.58 7.87
CA ALA A 143 35.11 25.00 6.65
C ALA A 143 35.86 26.06 5.83
N PHE A 144 35.27 27.25 5.72
CA PHE A 144 35.70 28.34 4.86
C PHE A 144 35.81 29.64 5.67
N PRO A 145 37.02 29.99 6.15
CA PRO A 145 37.27 31.27 6.81
C PRO A 145 37.06 32.47 5.89
N GLU A 146 37.29 32.27 4.59
CA GLU A 146 36.97 33.20 3.50
C GLU A 146 35.91 32.54 2.60
N PRO A 147 35.00 33.30 1.97
CA PRO A 147 33.97 32.73 1.11
C PRO A 147 34.54 31.81 0.02
N PRO A 148 33.87 30.69 -0.31
CA PRO A 148 34.32 29.76 -1.35
C PRO A 148 34.58 30.43 -2.69
N VAL A 149 35.53 29.90 -3.46
CA VAL A 149 35.94 30.41 -4.77
C VAL A 149 34.95 29.97 -5.86
N SER A 150 34.45 28.74 -5.81
CA SER A 150 33.44 28.26 -6.76
C SER A 150 32.10 28.96 -6.52
N LEU A 151 31.48 29.39 -7.63
CA LEU A 151 30.21 30.11 -7.60
C LEU A 151 29.12 29.31 -6.86
N ASP A 152 29.07 28.00 -7.06
CA ASP A 152 28.06 27.14 -6.46
C ASP A 152 28.21 27.01 -4.92
N LEU A 153 29.43 26.76 -4.41
CA LEU A 153 29.65 26.71 -2.96
C LEU A 153 29.46 28.09 -2.33
N ARG A 154 29.83 29.16 -3.04
CA ARG A 154 29.61 30.53 -2.59
C ARG A 154 28.12 30.86 -2.50
N LEU A 155 27.30 30.37 -3.43
CA LEU A 155 25.85 30.51 -3.37
C LEU A 155 25.25 29.75 -2.17
N GLN A 156 25.67 28.51 -1.93
CA GLN A 156 25.22 27.74 -0.76
C GLN A 156 25.64 28.40 0.57
N TYR A 157 26.88 28.90 0.61
CA TYR A 157 27.42 29.63 1.75
C TYR A 157 26.56 30.86 2.08
N TRP A 158 26.30 31.73 1.10
CA TRP A 158 25.51 32.93 1.32
C TRP A 158 24.01 32.67 1.46
N GLU A 159 23.47 31.63 0.84
CA GLU A 159 22.08 31.20 1.05
C GLU A 159 21.84 30.80 2.50
N ALA A 160 22.73 29.98 3.08
CA ALA A 160 22.62 29.59 4.49
C ALA A 160 22.70 30.79 5.43
N HIS A 161 23.62 31.73 5.19
CA HIS A 161 23.74 32.96 5.97
C HIS A 161 22.49 33.85 5.83
N ALA A 162 21.95 33.99 4.62
CA ALA A 162 20.79 34.84 4.38
C ALA A 162 19.49 34.24 4.96
N ARG A 163 19.35 32.92 4.98
CA ARG A 163 18.23 32.22 5.65
C ARG A 163 18.33 32.24 7.17
N LEU A 164 19.55 32.25 7.74
CA LEU A 164 19.76 32.49 9.17
C LEU A 164 19.34 33.91 9.59
N GLY A 165 19.32 34.86 8.66
CA GLY A 165 18.96 36.25 8.91
C GLY A 165 20.15 37.22 8.96
N ASP A 166 21.31 36.81 8.44
CA ASP A 166 22.45 37.71 8.24
C ASP A 166 22.06 38.83 7.26
N SER A 167 22.14 40.09 7.72
CA SER A 167 21.70 41.27 6.95
C SER A 167 22.53 41.50 5.70
N ASP A 168 23.80 41.07 5.73
CA ASP A 168 24.78 41.37 4.69
C ASP A 168 24.81 40.27 3.62
N ALA A 169 24.39 39.04 3.97
CA ALA A 169 24.40 37.89 3.06
C ALA A 169 23.47 38.07 1.84
N LEU A 170 22.32 38.72 2.00
CA LEU A 170 21.44 39.04 0.87
C LEU A 170 22.07 40.10 -0.06
N ALA A 171 22.88 41.01 0.48
CA ALA A 171 23.64 41.97 -0.31
C ALA A 171 24.73 41.27 -1.12
N MET A 172 25.45 40.31 -0.52
CA MET A 172 26.43 39.48 -1.22
C MET A 172 25.81 38.63 -2.34
N LEU A 173 24.63 38.06 -2.13
CA LEU A 173 23.89 37.34 -3.19
C LEU A 173 23.51 38.28 -4.36
N ARG A 174 23.16 39.54 -4.07
CA ARG A 174 22.87 40.55 -5.11
C ARG A 174 24.12 41.04 -5.83
N GLU A 175 25.25 41.11 -5.13
CA GLU A 175 26.55 41.40 -5.76
C GLU A 175 26.93 40.29 -6.74
N LEU A 176 26.77 39.02 -6.34
CA LEU A 176 26.94 37.88 -7.26
C LEU A 176 25.97 37.92 -8.44
N GLN A 177 24.75 38.41 -8.24
CA GLN A 177 23.79 38.63 -9.33
C GLN A 177 24.24 39.74 -10.29
N ALA A 178 24.89 40.79 -9.78
CA ALA A 178 25.45 41.86 -10.61
C ALA A 178 26.68 41.41 -11.40
N GLU A 179 27.52 40.55 -10.82
CA GLU A 179 28.67 39.92 -11.48
C GLU A 179 28.25 38.89 -12.53
N HIS A 180 27.10 38.22 -12.32
CA HIS A 180 26.56 37.19 -13.21
C HIS A 180 25.09 37.44 -13.59
N PRO A 181 24.78 38.49 -14.38
CA PRO A 181 23.41 38.93 -14.64
C PRO A 181 22.51 37.88 -15.31
N SER A 182 23.10 36.98 -16.09
CA SER A 182 22.42 35.92 -16.82
C SER A 182 22.26 34.61 -16.04
N SER A 183 22.70 34.52 -14.79
CA SER A 183 22.63 33.29 -14.01
C SER A 183 21.26 33.10 -13.35
N GLN A 184 20.46 32.16 -13.89
CA GLN A 184 19.16 31.80 -13.35
C GLN A 184 19.24 31.15 -11.96
N GLN A 185 20.34 30.44 -11.66
CA GLN A 185 20.56 29.80 -10.36
C GLN A 185 20.63 30.84 -9.22
N ILE A 186 21.29 31.98 -9.45
CA ILE A 186 21.40 33.07 -8.46
C ILE A 186 20.04 33.71 -8.21
N GLN A 187 19.26 33.94 -9.28
CA GLN A 187 17.90 34.48 -9.18
C GLN A 187 17.00 33.58 -8.34
N LEU A 188 17.03 32.27 -8.61
CA LEU A 188 16.26 31.27 -7.85
C LEU A 188 16.71 31.18 -6.38
N THR A 189 18.01 31.25 -6.09
CA THR A 189 18.50 31.30 -4.71
C THR A 189 17.99 32.53 -3.96
N ILE A 190 18.04 33.72 -4.58
CA ILE A 190 17.52 34.95 -3.97
C ILE A 190 16.01 34.82 -3.70
N LEU A 191 15.23 34.30 -4.66
CA LEU A 191 13.80 34.08 -4.50
C LEU A 191 13.49 33.08 -3.38
N ARG A 192 14.22 31.97 -3.29
CA ARG A 192 14.06 30.96 -2.22
C ARG A 192 14.35 31.55 -0.84
N VAL A 193 15.41 32.35 -0.71
CA VAL A 193 15.74 33.06 0.53
C VAL A 193 14.62 34.05 0.92
N GLN A 194 14.08 34.78 -0.06
CA GLN A 194 12.98 35.72 0.18
C GLN A 194 11.69 35.02 0.61
N ALA A 195 11.33 33.91 -0.06
CA ALA A 195 10.18 33.10 0.28
C ALA A 195 10.29 32.52 1.70
N TYR A 196 11.45 31.95 2.04
CA TYR A 196 11.70 31.42 3.38
C TYR A 196 11.56 32.49 4.47
N ARG A 197 12.09 33.70 4.23
CA ARG A 197 11.95 34.81 5.19
C ARG A 197 10.51 35.28 5.33
N ALA A 198 9.74 35.32 4.24
CA ALA A 198 8.32 35.66 4.29
C ALA A 198 7.51 34.62 5.08
N GLU A 199 7.80 33.33 4.89
CA GLU A 199 7.17 32.23 5.63
C GLU A 199 7.49 32.30 7.13
N VAL A 200 8.75 32.50 7.50
CA VAL A 200 9.16 32.65 8.91
C VAL A 200 8.50 33.87 9.56
N GLU A 201 8.37 34.99 8.84
CA GLU A 201 7.64 36.17 9.32
C GLU A 201 6.14 35.91 9.48
N GLU A 202 5.53 35.11 8.60
CA GLU A 202 4.12 34.72 8.68
C GLU A 202 3.87 33.74 9.84
N GLN A 203 4.73 32.74 10.01
CA GLN A 203 4.68 31.80 11.14
C GLN A 203 4.87 32.53 12.49
N ALA A 204 5.76 33.52 12.55
CA ALA A 204 5.93 34.35 13.75
C ALA A 204 4.67 35.18 14.05
N ARG A 205 3.99 35.71 13.02
CA ARG A 205 2.69 36.41 13.17
C ARG A 205 1.59 35.46 13.63
N HIS A 206 1.51 34.25 13.05
CA HIS A 206 0.53 33.25 13.42
C HIS A 206 0.72 32.80 14.87
N ARG A 207 1.95 32.51 15.29
CA ARG A 207 2.24 32.12 16.68
C ARG A 207 1.97 33.25 17.67
N ALA A 208 2.24 34.50 17.29
CA ALA A 208 1.86 35.66 18.10
C ALA A 208 0.33 35.80 18.23
N ALA A 209 -0.43 35.51 17.15
CA ALA A 209 -1.88 35.51 17.17
C ALA A 209 -2.46 34.34 17.99
N GLU A 210 -1.88 33.15 17.92
CA GLU A 210 -2.23 32.00 18.77
C GLU A 210 -2.00 32.30 20.24
N LEU A 211 -0.84 32.84 20.60
CA LEU A 211 -0.54 33.21 21.99
C LEU A 211 -1.50 34.30 22.51
N ALA A 212 -1.92 35.23 21.64
CA ALA A 212 -2.94 36.22 21.97
C ALA A 212 -4.33 35.60 22.16
N ALA A 213 -4.70 34.61 21.32
CA ALA A 213 -5.95 33.87 21.42
C ALA A 213 -5.99 32.97 22.67
N GLU A 214 -4.89 32.28 23.01
CA GLU A 214 -4.74 31.48 24.23
C GLU A 214 -4.91 32.34 25.49
N GLU A 215 -4.35 33.55 25.51
CA GLU A 215 -4.52 34.48 26.64
C GLU A 215 -5.95 35.05 26.70
N GLU A 216 -6.59 35.30 25.56
CA GLU A 216 -8.00 35.72 25.53
C GLU A 216 -8.94 34.60 26.00
N GLU A 217 -8.66 33.35 25.64
CA GLU A 217 -9.38 32.16 26.08
C GLU A 217 -9.22 31.95 27.58
N ARG A 218 -8.00 32.04 28.13
CA ARG A 218 -7.75 32.03 29.58
C ARG A 218 -8.56 33.12 30.32
N GLN A 219 -8.64 34.33 29.74
CA GLN A 219 -9.46 35.42 30.29
C GLN A 219 -10.97 35.18 30.15
N ARG A 220 -11.41 34.43 29.12
CA ARG A 220 -12.82 34.01 28.98
C ARG A 220 -13.16 32.90 29.98
N GLU A 221 -12.27 31.94 30.20
CA GLU A 221 -12.41 30.88 31.21
C GLU A 221 -12.48 31.46 32.61
N LEU A 222 -11.61 32.42 32.96
CA LEU A 222 -11.67 33.14 34.24
C LEU A 222 -13.01 33.87 34.42
N ARG A 223 -13.49 34.58 33.38
CA ARG A 223 -14.80 35.24 33.41
C ARG A 223 -15.97 34.25 33.51
N ALA A 224 -15.88 33.12 32.82
CA ALA A 224 -16.87 32.05 32.88
C ALA A 224 -16.89 31.37 34.25
N ALA A 225 -15.73 31.14 34.87
CA ALA A 225 -15.61 30.60 36.21
C ALA A 225 -16.19 31.57 37.27
N GLU A 226 -15.94 32.87 37.13
CA GLU A 226 -16.57 33.89 37.98
C GLU A 226 -18.09 33.97 37.78
N ALA A 227 -18.57 33.85 36.54
CA ALA A 227 -20.00 33.84 36.22
C ALA A 227 -20.68 32.58 36.76
N ALA A 228 -20.03 31.41 36.65
CA ALA A 228 -20.50 30.15 37.21
C ALA A 228 -20.60 30.23 38.74
N ARG A 229 -19.60 30.83 39.41
CA ARG A 229 -19.65 31.02 40.87
C ARG A 229 -20.82 31.92 41.29
N ARG A 230 -21.08 33.01 40.55
CA ARG A 230 -22.26 33.87 40.79
C ARG A 230 -23.58 33.16 40.51
N ALA A 231 -23.64 32.32 39.48
CA ALA A 231 -24.81 31.54 39.15
C ALA A 231 -25.09 30.46 40.22
N GLU A 232 -24.06 29.85 40.80
CA GLU A 232 -24.17 28.90 41.90
C GLU A 232 -24.65 29.58 43.19
N GLU A 233 -24.10 30.75 43.53
CA GLU A 233 -24.58 31.59 44.64
C GLU A 233 -26.05 32.00 44.44
N ALA A 234 -26.44 32.39 43.22
CA ALA A 234 -27.82 32.74 42.88
C ALA A 234 -28.77 31.52 42.89
N ALA A 235 -28.30 30.34 42.47
CA ALA A 235 -29.06 29.10 42.50
C ALA A 235 -29.27 28.61 43.93
N LEU A 236 -28.29 28.79 44.81
CA LEU A 236 -28.42 28.51 46.24
C LEU A 236 -29.47 29.42 46.88
N ALA A 237 -29.40 30.74 46.60
CA ALA A 237 -30.40 31.70 47.06
C ALA A 237 -31.81 31.40 46.49
N ALA A 238 -31.90 30.96 45.24
CA ALA A 238 -33.17 30.56 44.63
C ALA A 238 -33.74 29.28 45.28
N ARG A 239 -32.90 28.30 45.63
CA ARG A 239 -33.30 27.09 46.35
C ARG A 239 -33.74 27.39 47.77
N GLU A 240 -33.10 28.32 48.47
CA GLU A 240 -33.55 28.80 49.78
C GLU A 240 -34.91 29.50 49.68
N ALA A 241 -35.08 30.38 48.69
CA ALA A 241 -36.36 31.05 48.43
C ALA A 241 -37.47 30.08 47.97
N GLU A 242 -37.09 28.97 47.32
CA GLU A 242 -38.01 27.90 46.91
C GLU A 242 -38.36 26.97 48.08
N ALA A 243 -37.42 26.67 48.97
CA ALA A 243 -37.68 25.97 50.23
C ALA A 243 -38.60 26.80 51.14
N GLU A 244 -38.44 28.12 51.20
CA GLU A 244 -39.37 29.02 51.89
C GLU A 244 -40.76 29.04 51.22
N ARG A 245 -40.82 29.02 49.89
CA ARG A 245 -42.08 28.92 49.14
C ARG A 245 -42.76 27.57 49.33
N GLN A 246 -42.01 26.47 49.37
CA GLN A 246 -42.51 25.12 49.64
C GLN A 246 -42.96 24.95 51.11
N ALA A 247 -42.29 25.59 52.06
CA ALA A 247 -42.76 25.67 53.45
C ALA A 247 -44.10 26.41 53.53
N ARG A 248 -44.24 27.56 52.84
CA ARG A 248 -45.53 28.29 52.75
C ARG A 248 -46.58 27.53 51.94
N ALA A 249 -46.19 26.80 50.90
CA ALA A 249 -47.08 25.97 50.10
C ALA A 249 -47.59 24.77 50.90
N SER A 250 -46.75 24.13 51.72
CA SER A 250 -47.16 23.04 52.61
C SER A 250 -48.15 23.45 53.72
N GLU A 251 -48.17 24.74 54.06
CA GLU A 251 -49.20 25.36 54.92
C GLU A 251 -50.55 25.52 54.17
N VAL A 252 -50.49 25.82 52.87
CA VAL A 252 -51.64 26.03 51.97
C VAL A 252 -52.19 24.70 51.42
N GLU A 253 -51.35 23.67 51.26
CA GLU A 253 -51.70 22.34 50.74
C GLU A 253 -52.42 21.43 51.76
N ARG A 254 -52.57 21.89 53.01
CA ARG A 254 -53.59 21.35 53.94
C ARG A 254 -55.02 21.77 53.57
N GLN A 255 -55.18 22.69 52.62
CA GLN A 255 -56.47 23.12 52.12
C GLN A 255 -56.48 23.11 50.58
N GLY A 256 -57.01 22.03 50.02
CA GLY A 256 -57.60 22.07 48.69
C GLY A 256 -56.74 21.45 47.60
N ALA A 257 -57.22 20.29 47.16
CA ALA A 257 -56.83 19.62 45.94
C ALA A 257 -57.21 20.43 44.69
N GLN A 258 -56.43 20.26 43.61
CA GLN A 258 -56.85 19.79 42.28
C GLN A 258 -56.04 20.41 41.12
N ASP A 259 -55.71 19.51 40.19
CA ASP A 259 -55.46 19.69 38.76
C ASP A 259 -54.13 20.26 38.26
N SER A 260 -53.37 19.36 37.61
CA SER A 260 -52.36 19.67 36.60
C SER A 260 -52.99 20.06 35.26
N PRO A 261 -52.26 20.85 34.45
CA PRO A 261 -52.12 20.49 33.04
C PRO A 261 -50.69 20.58 32.49
N ALA A 262 -50.43 19.64 31.56
CA ALA A 262 -49.53 19.63 30.39
C ALA A 262 -48.29 20.54 30.34
N ALA A 263 -47.11 19.91 30.17
CA ALA A 263 -45.86 20.55 29.82
C ALA A 263 -45.63 20.56 28.29
N GLU A 264 -45.28 21.74 27.78
CA GLU A 264 -44.79 22.00 26.42
C GLU A 264 -43.39 21.42 26.20
N GLU A 265 -43.17 20.95 24.97
CA GLU A 265 -41.92 20.38 24.46
C GLU A 265 -40.87 21.50 24.25
N VAL A 266 -39.86 21.54 25.13
CA VAL A 266 -38.75 22.50 25.06
C VAL A 266 -37.75 22.04 24.01
N ALA A 267 -37.54 22.86 22.97
CA ALA A 267 -36.50 22.64 21.97
C ALA A 267 -35.11 22.62 22.62
N VAL A 268 -34.42 21.48 22.54
CA VAL A 268 -33.07 21.28 23.08
C VAL A 268 -32.05 21.98 22.17
N PRO A 269 -31.14 22.82 22.70
CA PRO A 269 -30.11 23.47 21.90
C PRO A 269 -29.14 22.47 21.27
N PRO A 270 -28.53 22.79 20.11
CA PRO A 270 -27.63 21.88 19.42
C PRO A 270 -26.37 21.58 20.26
N VAL A 271 -26.05 20.29 20.44
CA VAL A 271 -24.89 19.80 21.20
C VAL A 271 -23.68 19.70 20.26
N ASN A 272 -22.55 20.29 20.64
CA ASN A 272 -21.30 20.21 19.86
C ASN A 272 -20.70 18.79 19.94
N PRO A 273 -20.56 18.06 18.82
CA PRO A 273 -20.02 16.70 18.82
C PRO A 273 -18.60 16.55 19.37
N TRP A 274 -17.76 17.58 19.24
CA TRP A 274 -16.39 17.56 19.73
C TRP A 274 -16.31 17.70 21.26
N ALA A 275 -17.24 18.43 21.87
CA ALA A 275 -17.37 18.48 23.33
C ALA A 275 -17.80 17.12 23.91
N VAL A 276 -18.62 16.36 23.17
CA VAL A 276 -18.95 14.97 23.53
C VAL A 276 -17.73 14.05 23.39
N ALA A 277 -16.88 14.27 22.38
CA ALA A 277 -15.62 13.52 22.22
C ALA A 277 -14.65 13.73 23.39
N GLU A 278 -14.55 14.96 23.91
CA GLU A 278 -13.76 15.28 25.11
C GLU A 278 -14.34 14.63 26.37
N ALA A 279 -15.65 14.71 26.57
CA ALA A 279 -16.33 14.04 27.68
C ALA A 279 -16.13 12.51 27.63
N ALA A 280 -16.25 11.91 26.44
CA ALA A 280 -15.98 10.50 26.22
C ALA A 280 -14.50 10.14 26.50
N ALA A 281 -13.56 11.00 26.12
CA ALA A 281 -12.13 10.82 26.42
C ALA A 281 -11.86 10.85 27.94
N ALA A 282 -12.52 11.75 28.68
CA ALA A 282 -12.39 11.84 30.13
C ALA A 282 -12.95 10.60 30.85
N LEU A 283 -14.10 10.07 30.39
CA LEU A 283 -14.68 8.82 30.89
C LEU A 283 -13.77 7.62 30.59
N GLN A 284 -13.20 7.57 29.40
CA GLN A 284 -12.23 6.54 29.01
C GLN A 284 -10.97 6.56 29.90
N ALA A 285 -10.45 7.75 30.21
CA ALA A 285 -9.30 7.92 31.10
C ALA A 285 -9.56 7.44 32.54
N GLN A 286 -10.82 7.46 32.97
CA GLN A 286 -11.28 6.92 34.26
C GLN A 286 -11.60 5.42 34.22
N GLY A 287 -11.45 4.77 33.06
CA GLY A 287 -11.75 3.36 32.84
C GLY A 287 -13.23 3.05 32.56
N ASP A 288 -14.09 4.07 32.41
CA ASP A 288 -15.50 3.91 32.08
C ASP A 288 -15.75 3.97 30.57
N ALA A 289 -15.42 2.86 29.90
CA ALA A 289 -15.63 2.71 28.46
C ALA A 289 -17.11 2.67 28.06
N GLN A 290 -18.00 2.22 28.96
CA GLN A 290 -19.43 2.17 28.68
C GLN A 290 -20.06 3.55 28.74
N GLY A 291 -19.64 4.38 29.70
CA GLY A 291 -20.03 5.79 29.78
C GLY A 291 -19.57 6.56 28.54
N ALA A 292 -18.34 6.34 28.08
CA ALA A 292 -17.77 7.01 26.90
C ALA A 292 -18.56 6.70 25.61
N ASP A 293 -19.05 5.48 25.44
CA ASP A 293 -19.90 5.13 24.30
C ASP A 293 -21.33 5.67 24.45
N ARG A 294 -21.88 5.65 25.67
CA ARG A 294 -23.26 6.07 25.92
C ARG A 294 -23.48 7.54 25.56
N VAL A 295 -22.52 8.42 25.86
CA VAL A 295 -22.63 9.85 25.52
C VAL A 295 -22.64 10.10 24.01
N PHE A 296 -21.88 9.32 23.23
CA PHE A 296 -21.92 9.37 21.77
C PHE A 296 -23.22 8.77 21.20
N LEU A 297 -23.69 7.66 21.75
CA LEU A 297 -24.95 7.05 21.30
C LEU A 297 -26.14 7.97 21.62
N GLU A 298 -26.14 8.65 22.76
CA GLU A 298 -27.16 9.65 23.10
C GLU A 298 -27.12 10.86 22.16
N LEU A 299 -25.92 11.35 21.80
CA LEU A 299 -25.75 12.39 20.78
C LEU A 299 -26.31 11.94 19.42
N LEU A 300 -25.97 10.73 18.97
CA LEU A 300 -26.41 10.22 17.67
C LEU A 300 -27.92 9.92 17.62
N LEU A 301 -28.53 9.57 18.76
CA LEU A 301 -29.97 9.36 18.88
C LEU A 301 -30.76 10.66 18.93
N THR A 302 -30.20 11.71 19.55
CA THR A 302 -30.90 12.98 19.76
C THR A 302 -30.62 14.01 18.66
N GLN A 303 -29.40 14.05 18.13
CA GLN A 303 -28.93 15.04 17.16
C GLN A 303 -27.86 14.47 16.19
N PRO A 304 -28.23 13.55 15.28
CA PRO A 304 -27.30 12.99 14.31
C PRO A 304 -26.80 14.07 13.33
N SER A 305 -25.49 14.08 13.06
CA SER A 305 -24.83 14.93 12.07
C SER A 305 -23.57 14.26 11.53
N ASP A 306 -23.05 14.72 10.40
CA ASP A 306 -21.83 14.18 9.78
C ASP A 306 -20.63 14.27 10.73
N ASP A 307 -20.49 15.40 11.41
CA ASP A 307 -19.45 15.62 12.43
C ASP A 307 -19.66 14.74 13.66
N ALA A 308 -20.90 14.44 14.06
CA ALA A 308 -21.16 13.49 15.15
C ALA A 308 -20.78 12.05 14.78
N TRP A 309 -21.09 11.62 13.56
CA TRP A 309 -20.67 10.32 13.06
C TRP A 309 -19.15 10.23 12.91
N PHE A 310 -18.50 11.30 12.46
CA PHE A 310 -17.05 11.36 12.34
C PHE A 310 -16.32 11.40 13.68
N ALA A 311 -16.75 12.24 14.61
CA ALA A 311 -16.20 12.29 15.97
C ALA A 311 -16.36 10.94 16.69
N TYR A 312 -17.49 10.25 16.49
CA TYR A 312 -17.68 8.91 17.00
C TYR A 312 -16.76 7.90 16.31
N ALA A 313 -16.60 7.97 15.00
CA ALA A 313 -15.68 7.11 14.26
C ALA A 313 -14.21 7.26 14.72
N LEU A 314 -13.76 8.48 15.01
CA LEU A 314 -12.43 8.75 15.59
C LEU A 314 -12.28 8.18 17.01
N HIS A 315 -13.32 8.29 17.85
CA HIS A 315 -13.34 7.66 19.16
C HIS A 315 -13.22 6.13 19.07
N LEU A 316 -13.96 5.54 18.14
CA LEU A 316 -13.91 4.10 17.85
C LEU A 316 -12.55 3.68 17.30
N GLU A 317 -11.94 4.48 16.42
CA GLU A 317 -10.58 4.22 15.92
C GLU A 317 -9.55 4.22 17.06
N ARG A 318 -9.56 5.27 17.90
CA ARG A 318 -8.64 5.43 19.03
C ARG A 318 -8.77 4.33 20.09
N THR A 319 -9.95 3.71 20.18
CA THR A 319 -10.23 2.57 21.07
C THR A 319 -10.05 1.21 20.38
N ASN A 320 -9.40 1.17 19.22
CA ASN A 320 -9.12 -0.03 18.42
C ASN A 320 -10.37 -0.80 17.96
N ARG A 321 -11.48 -0.10 17.70
CA ARG A 321 -12.78 -0.64 17.24
C ARG A 321 -13.07 -0.23 15.79
N HIS A 322 -12.09 -0.48 14.92
CA HIS A 322 -12.06 0.03 13.54
C HIS A 322 -13.24 -0.42 12.66
N GLY A 323 -13.76 -1.65 12.84
CA GLY A 323 -14.95 -2.10 12.11
C GLY A 323 -16.22 -1.31 12.46
N GLN A 324 -16.36 -0.87 13.71
CA GLN A 324 -17.44 0.01 14.14
C GLN A 324 -17.18 1.44 13.67
N ALA A 325 -15.93 1.90 13.65
CA ALA A 325 -15.55 3.20 13.10
C ALA A 325 -15.93 3.31 11.61
N ARG A 326 -15.68 2.24 10.83
CA ARG A 326 -16.11 2.17 9.43
C ARG A 326 -17.63 2.19 9.29
N ALA A 327 -18.33 1.38 10.10
CA ALA A 327 -19.80 1.37 10.09
C ALA A 327 -20.39 2.75 10.43
N ALA A 328 -19.78 3.48 11.37
CA ALA A 328 -20.13 4.85 11.68
C ALA A 328 -19.93 5.78 10.47
N MET A 329 -18.78 5.66 9.78
CA MET A 329 -18.49 6.45 8.57
C MET A 329 -19.39 6.15 7.37
N LEU A 330 -20.05 4.98 7.31
CA LEU A 330 -21.05 4.68 6.27
C LEU A 330 -22.33 5.52 6.42
N ASN A 331 -22.61 6.07 7.61
CA ASN A 331 -23.74 6.97 7.84
C ASN A 331 -23.48 8.40 7.36
N VAL A 332 -22.24 8.73 6.97
CA VAL A 332 -21.89 10.03 6.36
C VAL A 332 -21.92 9.86 4.83
N PRO A 333 -22.82 10.55 4.10
CA PRO A 333 -22.88 10.49 2.63
C PRO A 333 -21.55 10.90 1.97
N ALA A 334 -21.17 10.21 0.89
CA ALA A 334 -19.90 10.46 0.21
C ALA A 334 -19.62 11.93 -0.18
N PRO A 335 -20.60 12.73 -0.64
CA PRO A 335 -20.40 14.13 -0.99
C PRO A 335 -20.11 15.06 0.20
N GLN A 336 -20.42 14.63 1.42
CA GLN A 336 -20.32 15.43 2.65
C GLN A 336 -19.03 15.12 3.44
N ARG A 337 -18.20 14.19 2.95
CA ARG A 337 -16.97 13.77 3.62
C ARG A 337 -15.84 14.76 3.34
N GLY A 338 -15.41 15.49 4.36
CA GLY A 338 -14.23 16.36 4.30
C GLY A 338 -12.90 15.58 4.27
N SER A 339 -11.79 16.27 4.05
CA SER A 339 -10.44 15.68 3.95
C SER A 339 -10.04 14.82 5.16
N GLY A 340 -10.41 15.23 6.39
CA GLY A 340 -10.15 14.44 7.60
C GLY A 340 -10.97 13.14 7.69
N MET A 341 -12.23 13.18 7.22
CA MET A 341 -13.12 12.01 7.13
C MET A 341 -12.62 11.02 6.08
N ILE A 342 -12.18 11.56 4.95
CA ILE A 342 -11.57 10.82 3.86
C ILE A 342 -10.25 10.17 4.31
N ALA A 343 -9.35 10.90 4.96
CA ALA A 343 -8.10 10.36 5.48
C ALA A 343 -8.32 9.28 6.56
N LEU A 344 -9.38 9.39 7.35
CA LEU A 344 -9.80 8.33 8.26
C LEU A 344 -10.32 7.10 7.48
N ILE A 345 -11.18 7.31 6.48
CA ILE A 345 -11.69 6.23 5.62
C ILE A 345 -10.56 5.54 4.86
N GLU A 346 -9.59 6.28 4.32
CA GLU A 346 -8.37 5.73 3.70
C GLU A 346 -7.56 4.91 4.70
N ARG A 347 -7.33 5.41 5.93
CA ARG A 347 -6.68 4.63 7.00
C ARG A 347 -7.43 3.35 7.36
N LEU A 348 -8.75 3.42 7.35
CA LEU A 348 -9.65 2.29 7.61
C LEU A 348 -9.72 1.32 6.41
N ASN A 349 -9.56 1.79 5.16
CA ASN A 349 -9.67 0.98 3.94
C ASN A 349 -8.32 0.42 3.48
N GLU A 350 -7.20 1.10 3.73
CA GLU A 350 -5.85 0.65 3.38
C GLU A 350 -5.49 -0.65 4.11
N ARG A 351 -5.95 -0.73 5.34
CA ARG A 351 -5.91 -1.93 6.16
C ARG A 351 -6.71 -3.09 5.54
N ASP A 352 -7.59 -2.88 4.55
CA ASP A 352 -8.37 -3.95 3.86
C ASP A 352 -7.48 -4.86 3.02
N ARG A 353 -6.27 -4.42 2.65
CA ARG A 353 -5.49 -5.07 1.60
C ARG A 353 -4.61 -6.24 2.09
N LEU A 354 -4.40 -6.33 3.41
CA LEU A 354 -3.38 -7.14 4.11
C LEU A 354 -3.56 -8.67 4.11
N LEU A 355 -4.78 -9.18 3.89
CA LEU A 355 -5.11 -10.59 4.16
C LEU A 355 -5.44 -11.44 2.94
N ALA A 356 -5.63 -10.85 1.76
CA ALA A 356 -5.83 -11.58 0.51
C ALA A 356 -4.66 -12.54 0.21
N LEU A 357 -3.44 -12.11 0.55
CA LEU A 357 -2.20 -12.85 0.39
C LEU A 357 -2.02 -13.98 1.43
N GLN A 358 -2.60 -13.83 2.63
CA GLN A 358 -2.41 -14.81 3.70
C GLN A 358 -3.09 -16.15 3.39
N THR A 359 -4.22 -16.16 2.69
CA THR A 359 -5.03 -17.38 2.58
C THR A 359 -4.64 -18.28 1.43
N GLU A 360 -4.13 -17.75 0.32
CA GLU A 360 -3.47 -18.59 -0.70
C GLU A 360 -2.25 -19.31 -0.12
N GLN A 361 -1.45 -18.61 0.69
CA GLN A 361 -0.15 -19.10 1.15
C GLN A 361 -0.22 -19.95 2.42
N GLN A 362 -1.15 -19.68 3.35
CA GLN A 362 -1.34 -20.48 4.58
C GLN A 362 -2.10 -21.79 4.35
N THR A 363 -2.84 -21.93 3.25
CA THR A 363 -3.62 -23.15 3.00
C THR A 363 -2.73 -24.35 2.67
N GLU A 364 -1.52 -24.11 2.14
CA GLU A 364 -0.63 -25.18 1.69
C GLU A 364 0.30 -25.72 2.79
N ALA A 365 0.70 -24.89 3.75
CA ALA A 365 1.90 -25.17 4.54
C ALA A 365 1.68 -25.96 5.86
N ALA A 366 0.42 -26.11 6.33
CA ALA A 366 0.11 -26.79 7.60
C ALA A 366 -0.90 -27.96 7.46
N LEU A 367 -1.14 -28.44 6.25
CA LEU A 367 -1.97 -29.64 6.05
C LEU A 367 -1.06 -30.88 6.06
N PRO A 368 -1.46 -31.97 6.74
CA PRO A 368 -0.72 -33.23 6.65
C PRO A 368 -0.64 -33.69 5.19
N ALA A 369 0.39 -34.48 4.87
CA ALA A 369 0.58 -35.06 3.55
C ALA A 369 -0.74 -35.68 3.07
N ARG A 370 -1.27 -35.15 1.96
CA ARG A 370 -2.57 -35.55 1.41
C ARG A 370 -2.44 -36.96 0.84
N GLU A 371 -3.40 -37.83 1.13
CA GLU A 371 -3.55 -39.11 0.42
C GLU A 371 -3.89 -38.83 -1.05
N ARG A 372 -2.88 -38.91 -1.93
CA ARG A 372 -3.03 -38.68 -3.37
C ARG A 372 -3.08 -40.00 -4.10
N THR A 373 -4.26 -40.44 -4.49
CA THR A 373 -4.43 -41.58 -5.41
C THR A 373 -4.16 -41.07 -6.84
N ARG A 374 -3.08 -41.56 -7.48
CA ARG A 374 -2.61 -41.06 -8.80
C ARG A 374 -2.84 -42.05 -9.95
N ASP A 375 -3.54 -43.16 -9.69
CA ASP A 375 -3.49 -44.33 -10.56
C ASP A 375 -4.58 -44.34 -11.66
N HIS A 376 -5.55 -43.42 -11.57
CA HIS A 376 -6.71 -43.40 -12.45
C HIS A 376 -6.99 -42.00 -12.98
N ALA A 377 -7.65 -41.93 -14.14
CA ALA A 377 -8.13 -40.66 -14.67
C ALA A 377 -9.22 -40.06 -13.76
N VAL A 378 -9.18 -38.74 -13.58
CA VAL A 378 -10.11 -37.98 -12.72
C VAL A 378 -10.56 -36.72 -13.45
N LEU A 379 -11.86 -36.44 -13.40
CA LEU A 379 -12.45 -35.19 -13.86
C LEU A 379 -13.00 -34.41 -12.67
N TYR A 380 -12.60 -33.15 -12.53
CA TYR A 380 -13.27 -32.20 -11.63
C TYR A 380 -14.13 -31.23 -12.44
N LEU A 381 -15.33 -30.99 -11.92
CA LEU A 381 -16.21 -29.89 -12.32
C LEU A 381 -16.47 -29.05 -11.08
N GLY A 382 -15.96 -27.82 -11.05
CA GLY A 382 -16.14 -26.89 -9.94
C GLY A 382 -16.88 -25.62 -10.34
N PHE A 383 -17.58 -25.02 -9.40
CA PHE A 383 -18.09 -23.65 -9.48
C PHE A 383 -17.56 -22.86 -8.28
N ASP A 384 -16.70 -21.91 -8.55
CA ASP A 384 -16.08 -20.99 -7.58
C ASP A 384 -16.75 -19.62 -7.69
N TYR A 385 -17.20 -19.11 -6.54
CA TYR A 385 -17.69 -17.75 -6.37
C TYR A 385 -16.79 -17.08 -5.34
N ALA A 386 -16.12 -16.00 -5.75
CA ALA A 386 -15.30 -15.18 -4.89
C ALA A 386 -15.85 -13.75 -4.90
N GLU A 387 -15.91 -13.14 -3.73
CA GLU A 387 -16.37 -11.78 -3.54
C GLU A 387 -15.42 -11.05 -2.60
N LYS A 388 -15.08 -9.83 -2.97
CA LYS A 388 -14.29 -8.90 -2.19
C LYS A 388 -15.02 -7.57 -2.18
N SER A 389 -15.56 -7.21 -1.01
CA SER A 389 -16.12 -5.90 -0.75
C SER A 389 -15.05 -4.81 -0.91
N GLY A 390 -15.42 -3.69 -1.51
CA GLY A 390 -14.50 -2.56 -1.69
C GLY A 390 -15.24 -1.30 -2.12
N THR A 391 -14.54 -0.45 -2.86
CA THR A 391 -15.17 0.69 -3.56
C THR A 391 -15.59 0.20 -4.95
N PRO A 392 -16.89 0.27 -5.30
CA PRO A 392 -17.39 -0.10 -6.62
C PRO A 392 -16.64 0.61 -7.75
N GLY A 393 -16.29 -0.14 -8.79
CA GLY A 393 -15.50 0.29 -9.95
C GLY A 393 -14.00 0.44 -9.70
N ILE A 394 -13.54 0.43 -8.44
CA ILE A 394 -12.15 0.72 -8.07
C ILE A 394 -11.45 -0.52 -7.47
N THR A 395 -11.96 -1.04 -6.35
CA THR A 395 -11.32 -2.13 -5.57
C THR A 395 -12.23 -3.30 -5.26
N GLU A 396 -13.54 -3.11 -5.41
CA GLU A 396 -14.54 -4.18 -5.31
C GLU A 396 -14.37 -5.20 -6.43
N LEU A 397 -14.65 -6.46 -6.12
CA LEU A 397 -14.62 -7.53 -7.13
C LEU A 397 -15.50 -8.71 -6.72
N THR A 398 -16.41 -9.08 -7.61
CA THR A 398 -17.06 -10.38 -7.66
C THR A 398 -16.49 -11.16 -8.84
N ALA A 399 -16.09 -12.40 -8.60
CA ALA A 399 -15.56 -13.31 -9.60
C ALA A 399 -16.31 -14.65 -9.54
N GLN A 400 -16.76 -15.11 -10.70
CA GLN A 400 -17.39 -16.41 -10.87
C GLN A 400 -16.55 -17.24 -11.82
N THR A 401 -16.18 -18.46 -11.44
CA THR A 401 -15.36 -19.35 -12.29
C THR A 401 -15.93 -20.76 -12.30
N ILE A 402 -16.16 -21.29 -13.50
CA ILE A 402 -16.39 -22.73 -13.68
C ILE A 402 -15.02 -23.37 -13.91
N MET A 403 -14.71 -24.47 -13.23
CA MET A 403 -13.43 -25.16 -13.34
C MET A 403 -13.63 -26.54 -13.96
N LEU A 404 -12.98 -26.80 -15.09
CA LEU A 404 -12.91 -28.13 -15.71
C LEU A 404 -11.46 -28.61 -15.63
N ASP A 405 -11.20 -29.63 -14.81
CA ASP A 405 -9.87 -30.23 -14.61
C ASP A 405 -9.90 -31.70 -14.98
N LEU A 406 -9.38 -32.05 -16.16
CA LEU A 406 -9.17 -33.44 -16.53
C LEU A 406 -7.73 -33.82 -16.21
N ARG A 407 -7.54 -34.84 -15.38
CA ARG A 407 -6.23 -35.42 -15.03
C ARG A 407 -6.18 -36.86 -15.51
N VAL A 408 -5.11 -37.21 -16.20
CA VAL A 408 -4.92 -38.55 -16.79
C VAL A 408 -3.54 -39.07 -16.42
N PRO A 409 -3.44 -40.30 -15.88
CA PRO A 409 -2.16 -40.88 -15.50
C PRO A 409 -1.28 -41.13 -16.74
N PHE A 410 0.03 -41.01 -16.58
CA PHE A 410 0.97 -41.46 -17.61
C PHE A 410 1.07 -42.99 -17.60
N ALA A 411 1.17 -43.61 -18.79
CA ALA A 411 1.27 -45.06 -18.91
C ALA A 411 2.62 -45.63 -18.40
N SER A 412 3.67 -44.81 -18.36
CA SER A 412 5.06 -45.27 -18.16
C SER A 412 5.74 -44.71 -16.92
N ARG A 413 5.08 -43.82 -16.15
CA ARG A 413 5.65 -43.16 -14.97
C ARG A 413 4.52 -42.70 -14.04
N ASP A 414 4.71 -42.88 -12.74
CA ASP A 414 3.76 -42.38 -11.74
C ASP A 414 3.66 -40.85 -11.82
N GLY A 415 2.43 -40.38 -12.03
CA GLY A 415 2.12 -38.98 -12.29
C GLY A 415 0.97 -38.84 -13.28
N PHE A 416 0.54 -37.61 -13.51
CA PHE A 416 -0.55 -37.30 -14.43
C PHE A 416 -0.22 -36.09 -15.29
N TRP A 417 -0.73 -36.08 -16.52
CA TRP A 417 -0.91 -34.83 -17.25
C TRP A 417 -2.33 -34.32 -17.01
N PHE A 418 -2.51 -33.01 -17.19
CA PHE A 418 -3.80 -32.39 -17.02
C PHE A 418 -4.12 -31.38 -18.12
N VAL A 419 -5.40 -31.15 -18.34
CA VAL A 419 -5.97 -30.06 -19.14
C VAL A 419 -6.97 -29.30 -18.28
N ARG A 420 -6.87 -27.97 -18.34
CA ARG A 420 -7.65 -27.01 -17.56
C ARG A 420 -8.39 -26.04 -18.47
N ILE A 421 -9.68 -25.86 -18.21
CA ILE A 421 -10.52 -24.87 -18.88
C ILE A 421 -11.37 -24.19 -17.81
N ASP A 422 -11.11 -22.91 -17.60
CA ASP A 422 -11.73 -22.15 -16.53
C ASP A 422 -12.40 -20.88 -17.10
N PRO A 423 -13.69 -20.94 -17.54
CA PRO A 423 -14.47 -19.75 -17.86
C PRO A 423 -14.68 -18.90 -16.62
N THR A 424 -14.38 -17.61 -16.73
CA THR A 424 -14.41 -16.64 -15.62
C THR A 424 -15.18 -15.39 -16.02
N TRP A 425 -16.03 -14.91 -15.11
CA TRP A 425 -16.75 -13.65 -15.19
C TRP A 425 -16.39 -12.77 -14.01
N LEU A 426 -16.13 -11.49 -14.27
CA LEU A 426 -15.79 -10.47 -13.30
C LEU A 426 -16.84 -9.36 -13.31
N ASP A 427 -17.18 -8.88 -12.14
CA ASP A 427 -17.96 -7.67 -11.91
C ASP A 427 -17.28 -6.89 -10.78
N ALA A 428 -16.80 -5.69 -11.09
CA ALA A 428 -16.15 -4.81 -10.12
C ALA A 428 -17.07 -3.71 -9.59
N GLY A 429 -18.35 -3.71 -9.97
CA GLY A 429 -19.27 -2.62 -9.66
C GLY A 429 -19.09 -1.41 -10.57
N ALA A 430 -19.82 -0.33 -10.28
CA ALA A 430 -19.82 0.90 -11.05
C ALA A 430 -19.05 2.01 -10.31
N ALA A 431 -18.09 2.65 -10.99
CA ALA A 431 -17.35 3.76 -10.40
C ALA A 431 -18.24 5.01 -10.32
N ASP A 432 -18.34 5.59 -9.12
CA ASP A 432 -18.99 6.88 -8.90
C ASP A 432 -17.97 8.01 -9.15
N LEU A 433 -18.05 8.63 -10.33
CA LEU A 433 -17.17 9.73 -10.72
C LEU A 433 -17.68 11.10 -10.27
N ASP A 434 -18.86 11.19 -9.67
CA ASP A 434 -19.32 12.43 -9.02
C ASP A 434 -18.55 12.67 -7.72
N ASN A 435 -18.01 11.61 -7.12
CA ASN A 435 -17.12 11.71 -5.97
C ASN A 435 -15.73 12.26 -6.40
N PRO A 436 -15.40 13.52 -6.07
CA PRO A 436 -14.16 14.14 -6.53
C PRO A 436 -12.91 13.47 -5.95
N PHE A 437 -13.02 12.86 -4.76
CA PHE A 437 -11.89 12.16 -4.15
C PHE A 437 -11.49 10.92 -4.96
N TRP A 438 -12.45 10.08 -5.33
CA TRP A 438 -12.20 8.85 -6.09
C TRP A 438 -11.91 9.15 -7.56
N ARG A 439 -12.65 10.09 -8.17
CA ARG A 439 -12.40 10.53 -9.55
C ARG A 439 -10.95 10.95 -9.73
N ASN A 440 -10.43 11.78 -8.82
CA ASN A 440 -9.07 12.30 -8.94
C ASN A 440 -7.99 11.26 -8.58
N ARG A 441 -8.36 10.12 -7.99
CA ARG A 441 -7.43 9.03 -7.58
C ARG A 441 -7.63 7.75 -8.39
N PHE A 442 -8.26 7.86 -9.56
CA PHE A 442 -8.49 6.75 -10.47
C PHE A 442 -8.01 7.11 -11.87
N GLY A 443 -7.34 6.17 -12.55
CA GLY A 443 -6.84 6.39 -13.90
C GLY A 443 -6.03 7.69 -14.00
N THR A 444 -6.34 8.54 -14.97
CA THR A 444 -5.78 9.90 -15.11
C THR A 444 -6.71 11.01 -14.60
N GLY A 445 -7.70 10.68 -13.77
CA GLY A 445 -8.79 11.60 -13.44
C GLY A 445 -8.41 12.91 -12.75
N LEU A 446 -7.25 12.99 -12.08
CA LEU A 446 -6.75 14.28 -11.56
C LEU A 446 -6.44 15.28 -12.69
N LEU A 447 -6.02 14.81 -13.86
CA LEU A 447 -5.62 15.63 -15.01
C LEU A 447 -6.79 15.92 -15.97
N CYS A 448 -8.00 15.57 -15.55
CA CYS A 448 -9.21 15.64 -16.37
C CYS A 448 -9.93 16.96 -16.10
N GLU A 449 -9.62 17.98 -16.91
CA GLU A 449 -10.08 19.36 -16.68
C GLU A 449 -11.32 19.73 -17.53
N GLU A 450 -11.36 19.36 -18.82
CA GLU A 450 -12.46 19.67 -19.75
C GLU A 450 -13.31 18.43 -20.07
N ASP A 451 -14.63 18.58 -20.08
CA ASP A 451 -15.61 17.52 -20.40
C ASP A 451 -15.39 16.21 -19.62
N CYS A 452 -14.83 16.32 -18.41
CA CYS A 452 -14.48 15.16 -17.63
C CYS A 452 -15.73 14.30 -17.35
N PRO A 453 -15.71 12.99 -17.66
CA PRO A 453 -16.84 12.12 -17.40
C PRO A 453 -17.29 12.18 -15.93
N THR A 454 -18.55 12.54 -15.72
CA THR A 454 -19.22 12.57 -14.41
C THR A 454 -20.31 11.50 -14.34
N GLY A 455 -20.92 11.36 -13.17
CA GLY A 455 -21.94 10.35 -12.90
C GLY A 455 -21.38 8.98 -12.56
N VAL A 456 -22.30 8.03 -12.44
CA VAL A 456 -21.98 6.62 -12.22
C VAL A 456 -21.66 5.98 -13.56
N GLN A 457 -20.43 5.53 -13.73
CA GLN A 457 -19.99 4.82 -14.93
C GLN A 457 -20.72 3.49 -15.09
N GLU A 458 -20.71 2.93 -16.30
CA GLU A 458 -21.19 1.58 -16.49
C GLU A 458 -20.41 0.59 -15.60
N THR A 459 -21.11 -0.44 -15.13
CA THR A 459 -20.52 -1.48 -14.29
C THR A 459 -19.32 -2.10 -14.99
N ALA A 460 -18.14 -2.03 -14.36
CA ALA A 460 -16.91 -2.59 -14.89
C ALA A 460 -16.99 -4.13 -14.84
N ARG A 461 -17.21 -4.73 -16.00
CA ARG A 461 -17.33 -6.19 -16.18
C ARG A 461 -16.34 -6.69 -17.20
N ASP A 462 -15.86 -7.90 -16.97
CA ASP A 462 -15.04 -8.60 -17.95
C ASP A 462 -15.30 -10.11 -17.90
N GLN A 463 -15.07 -10.81 -19.01
CA GLN A 463 -15.27 -12.25 -19.10
C GLN A 463 -14.30 -12.91 -20.07
N GLY A 464 -13.88 -14.13 -19.76
CA GLY A 464 -12.95 -14.87 -20.60
C GLY A 464 -12.77 -16.31 -20.16
N VAL A 465 -11.90 -17.03 -20.85
CA VAL A 465 -11.61 -18.44 -20.55
C VAL A 465 -10.12 -18.65 -20.33
N ALA A 466 -9.73 -19.04 -19.11
CA ALA A 466 -8.36 -19.45 -18.84
C ALA A 466 -8.15 -20.89 -19.33
N LEU A 467 -6.98 -21.14 -19.90
CA LEU A 467 -6.61 -22.43 -20.49
C LEU A 467 -5.26 -22.84 -19.96
N GLY A 468 -5.12 -24.09 -19.53
CA GLY A 468 -3.86 -24.61 -18.99
C GLY A 468 -3.63 -26.06 -19.35
N VAL A 469 -2.38 -26.41 -19.57
CA VAL A 469 -1.93 -27.80 -19.70
C VAL A 469 -0.69 -27.99 -18.85
N GLY A 470 -0.48 -29.22 -18.36
CA GLY A 470 0.71 -29.49 -17.57
C GLY A 470 0.83 -30.94 -17.15
N ALA A 471 1.83 -31.19 -16.32
CA ALA A 471 2.17 -32.50 -15.80
C ALA A 471 2.62 -32.40 -14.34
N GLU A 472 2.25 -33.39 -13.55
CA GLU A 472 2.63 -33.51 -12.16
C GLU A 472 3.12 -34.94 -11.88
N PHE A 473 4.34 -35.03 -11.37
CA PHE A 473 5.00 -36.24 -10.93
C PHE A 473 5.26 -36.18 -9.41
N ASP A 474 6.00 -37.13 -8.86
CA ASP A 474 6.41 -37.10 -7.45
C ASP A 474 7.45 -36.02 -7.15
N ASP A 475 8.36 -35.79 -8.10
CA ASP A 475 9.52 -34.93 -7.98
C ASP A 475 9.44 -33.68 -8.86
N TRP A 476 8.61 -33.67 -9.90
CA TRP A 476 8.48 -32.54 -10.81
C TRP A 476 7.05 -32.10 -11.03
N TYR A 477 6.90 -30.80 -11.29
CA TYR A 477 5.67 -30.16 -11.69
C TYR A 477 5.96 -29.22 -12.86
N PHE A 478 5.07 -29.19 -13.85
CA PHE A 478 5.14 -28.29 -14.98
C PHE A 478 3.73 -27.84 -15.38
N ASP A 479 3.57 -26.57 -15.70
CA ASP A 479 2.38 -26.07 -16.36
C ASP A 479 2.69 -24.89 -17.29
N ILE A 480 1.85 -24.75 -18.31
CA ILE A 480 1.82 -23.59 -19.19
C ILE A 480 0.38 -23.35 -19.64
N GLY A 481 0.03 -22.08 -19.74
CA GLY A 481 -1.31 -21.69 -20.11
C GLY A 481 -1.47 -20.18 -20.22
N ARG A 482 -2.72 -19.76 -20.25
CA ARG A 482 -3.10 -18.37 -20.50
C ARG A 482 -4.15 -17.93 -19.47
N SER A 483 -3.99 -16.71 -18.95
CA SER A 483 -5.06 -16.04 -18.20
C SER A 483 -6.29 -15.83 -19.10
N PRO A 484 -7.49 -15.54 -18.54
CA PRO A 484 -8.74 -15.60 -19.29
C PRO A 484 -8.70 -14.89 -20.65
N VAL A 485 -8.80 -15.65 -21.74
CA VAL A 485 -8.90 -15.11 -23.11
C VAL A 485 -10.29 -14.55 -23.29
N GLY A 486 -10.37 -13.25 -23.59
CA GLY A 486 -11.62 -12.49 -23.60
C GLY A 486 -11.51 -11.24 -22.75
N PHE A 487 -10.70 -11.29 -21.69
CA PHE A 487 -10.36 -10.11 -20.89
C PHE A 487 -9.69 -9.01 -21.72
N ASN A 488 -9.81 -7.76 -21.28
CA ASN A 488 -9.15 -6.60 -21.89
C ASN A 488 -7.66 -6.86 -22.12
N ARG A 489 -7.01 -7.55 -21.18
CA ARG A 489 -5.67 -8.12 -21.34
C ARG A 489 -5.61 -9.55 -20.82
N SER A 490 -5.04 -10.41 -21.66
CA SER A 490 -4.75 -11.80 -21.36
C SER A 490 -3.26 -12.08 -21.61
N THR A 491 -2.64 -12.86 -20.73
CA THR A 491 -1.18 -13.09 -20.69
C THR A 491 -0.85 -14.55 -20.50
N TRP A 492 0.36 -14.94 -20.90
CA TRP A 492 0.89 -16.27 -20.65
C TRP A 492 1.28 -16.41 -19.17
N ILE A 493 0.92 -17.55 -18.59
CA ILE A 493 1.25 -17.95 -17.23
C ILE A 493 1.77 -19.39 -17.26
N GLY A 494 2.53 -19.77 -16.24
CA GLY A 494 3.18 -21.08 -16.21
C GLY A 494 4.06 -21.27 -14.99
N GLY A 495 4.47 -22.50 -14.75
CA GLY A 495 5.28 -22.84 -13.59
C GLY A 495 6.08 -24.12 -13.80
N ILE A 496 7.22 -24.18 -13.12
CA ILE A 496 8.03 -25.38 -12.98
C ILE A 496 8.38 -25.54 -11.51
N GLY A 497 8.22 -26.76 -11.00
CA GLY A 497 8.51 -27.09 -9.61
C GLY A 497 9.33 -28.37 -9.51
N HIS A 498 10.26 -28.41 -8.57
CA HIS A 498 11.00 -29.62 -8.22
C HIS A 498 10.94 -29.88 -6.72
N THR A 499 10.54 -31.08 -6.33
CA THR A 499 10.48 -31.54 -4.94
C THR A 499 11.52 -32.63 -4.71
N ARG A 500 12.27 -32.53 -3.62
CA ARG A 500 13.27 -33.52 -3.22
C ARG A 500 13.31 -33.67 -1.70
N ARG A 501 13.57 -34.89 -1.22
CA ARG A 501 13.94 -35.11 0.19
C ARG A 501 15.44 -34.92 0.38
N VAL A 502 15.83 -34.07 1.33
CA VAL A 502 17.22 -33.81 1.72
C VAL A 502 17.35 -34.15 3.20
N GLY A 503 17.87 -35.35 3.47
CA GLY A 503 17.84 -35.92 4.82
C GLY A 503 16.39 -36.08 5.31
N GLU A 504 16.10 -35.47 6.45
CA GLU A 504 14.76 -35.46 7.07
C GLU A 504 13.81 -34.41 6.47
N PHE A 505 14.32 -33.49 5.65
CA PHE A 505 13.54 -32.36 5.13
C PHE A 505 12.96 -32.67 3.75
N GLY A 506 11.70 -32.31 3.54
CA GLY A 506 11.13 -32.12 2.20
C GLY A 506 11.47 -30.72 1.72
N VAL A 507 12.08 -30.59 0.54
CA VAL A 507 12.46 -29.31 -0.07
C VAL A 507 11.79 -29.19 -1.42
N ARG A 508 11.21 -28.02 -1.71
CA ARG A 508 10.57 -27.70 -2.99
C ARG A 508 11.12 -26.38 -3.53
N LEU A 509 11.55 -26.38 -4.77
CA LEU A 509 11.95 -25.19 -5.51
C LEU A 509 10.94 -24.97 -6.64
N ASN A 510 10.33 -23.81 -6.72
CA ASN A 510 9.40 -23.45 -7.79
C ASN A 510 9.84 -22.15 -8.46
N ALA A 511 9.73 -22.12 -9.79
CA ALA A 511 9.78 -20.90 -10.58
C ALA A 511 8.45 -20.75 -11.32
N GLU A 512 7.78 -19.60 -11.16
CA GLU A 512 6.43 -19.40 -11.66
C GLU A 512 6.20 -18.00 -12.22
N ARG A 513 5.25 -17.93 -13.15
CA ARG A 513 4.60 -16.71 -13.62
C ARG A 513 3.10 -16.88 -13.45
N ARG A 514 2.49 -16.05 -12.60
CA ARG A 514 1.05 -16.04 -12.30
C ARG A 514 0.46 -14.65 -12.48
N ILE A 515 -0.83 -14.58 -12.82
CA ILE A 515 -1.58 -13.31 -12.90
C ILE A 515 -2.17 -13.01 -11.51
N LEU A 516 -2.20 -11.74 -11.12
CA LEU A 516 -2.84 -11.33 -9.86
C LEU A 516 -4.35 -11.23 -10.05
N THR A 517 -5.13 -11.90 -9.18
CA THR A 517 -6.60 -11.99 -9.33
C THR A 517 -7.37 -11.12 -8.34
N SER A 518 -6.72 -10.15 -7.70
CA SER A 518 -7.24 -9.45 -6.52
C SER A 518 -8.22 -8.31 -6.82
N THR A 519 -8.15 -7.73 -8.01
CA THR A 519 -8.94 -6.59 -8.49
C THR A 519 -9.07 -6.65 -10.01
N MET A 520 -10.00 -5.89 -10.59
CA MET A 520 -10.16 -5.82 -12.05
C MET A 520 -8.88 -5.35 -12.75
N ILE A 521 -8.27 -4.28 -12.25
CA ILE A 521 -7.02 -3.71 -12.80
C ILE A 521 -5.91 -4.77 -12.79
N SER A 522 -5.67 -5.41 -11.64
CA SER A 522 -4.62 -6.43 -11.53
C SER A 522 -4.88 -7.67 -12.38
N PHE A 523 -6.14 -8.09 -12.54
CA PHE A 523 -6.49 -9.36 -13.18
C PHE A 523 -6.71 -9.27 -14.68
N ALA A 524 -7.58 -8.35 -15.11
CA ALA A 524 -7.99 -8.18 -16.49
C ALA A 524 -7.37 -6.95 -17.16
N GLY A 525 -6.94 -5.96 -16.36
CA GLY A 525 -6.63 -4.62 -16.84
C GLY A 525 -7.90 -3.83 -17.14
N ILE A 526 -7.79 -2.50 -17.23
CA ILE A 526 -8.93 -1.62 -17.46
C ILE A 526 -8.58 -0.53 -18.48
N ASP A 527 -9.62 0.01 -19.10
CA ASP A 527 -9.54 1.22 -19.92
C ASP A 527 -9.75 2.44 -19.00
N ASP A 528 -8.93 3.47 -19.18
CA ASP A 528 -9.05 4.71 -18.43
C ASP A 528 -10.32 5.46 -18.86
N PRO A 529 -11.28 5.74 -17.97
CA PRO A 529 -12.48 6.47 -18.36
C PRO A 529 -12.17 7.91 -18.78
N PHE A 530 -11.01 8.45 -18.39
CA PHE A 530 -10.62 9.84 -18.62
C PHE A 530 -9.71 10.03 -19.85
N SER A 531 -9.22 8.95 -20.46
CA SER A 531 -8.32 9.04 -21.61
C SER A 531 -8.32 7.77 -22.45
N GLU A 532 -7.63 7.74 -23.59
CA GLU A 532 -7.54 6.52 -24.42
C GLU A 532 -6.56 5.46 -23.84
N ARG A 533 -6.06 5.67 -22.62
CA ARG A 533 -5.04 4.83 -21.98
C ARG A 533 -5.65 3.56 -21.39
N ARG A 534 -4.79 2.55 -21.23
CA ARG A 534 -5.14 1.26 -20.63
C ARG A 534 -3.99 0.78 -19.76
N TRP A 535 -4.28 0.16 -18.62
CA TRP A 535 -3.25 -0.39 -17.76
C TRP A 535 -3.73 -1.58 -16.92
N GLY A 536 -2.78 -2.28 -16.30
CA GLY A 536 -3.05 -3.39 -15.38
C GLY A 536 -2.55 -4.74 -15.91
N ALA A 537 -3.33 -5.80 -15.69
CA ALA A 537 -2.98 -7.20 -15.95
C ALA A 537 -1.59 -7.55 -15.40
N VAL A 538 -1.47 -7.43 -14.07
CA VAL A 538 -0.22 -7.55 -13.35
C VAL A 538 0.13 -9.02 -13.13
N THR A 539 1.33 -9.39 -13.55
CA THR A 539 1.90 -10.71 -13.34
C THR A 539 2.96 -10.71 -12.25
N ARG A 540 2.93 -11.74 -11.40
CA ARG A 540 3.96 -12.11 -10.44
C ARG A 540 4.87 -13.15 -11.07
N ASN A 541 6.16 -12.87 -11.12
CA ASN A 541 7.19 -13.74 -11.69
C ASN A 541 8.19 -14.05 -10.57
N GLY A 542 8.22 -15.28 -10.07
CA GLY A 542 8.90 -15.57 -8.81
C GLY A 542 9.71 -16.85 -8.82
N LEU A 543 10.78 -16.85 -8.03
CA LEU A 543 11.49 -18.04 -7.58
C LEU A 543 11.28 -18.19 -6.09
N HIS A 544 10.81 -19.34 -5.64
CA HIS A 544 10.64 -19.60 -4.22
C HIS A 544 11.06 -21.00 -3.80
N LEU A 545 11.59 -21.07 -2.59
CA LEU A 545 12.09 -22.26 -1.93
C LEU A 545 11.24 -22.53 -0.70
N SER A 546 10.68 -23.73 -0.60
CA SER A 546 9.94 -24.20 0.55
C SER A 546 10.62 -25.42 1.16
N GLY A 547 10.63 -25.50 2.49
CA GLY A 547 11.17 -26.60 3.26
C GLY A 547 10.17 -27.03 4.33
N SER A 548 10.08 -28.33 4.58
CA SER A 548 9.26 -28.88 5.66
C SER A 548 10.00 -29.99 6.39
N TRP A 549 9.89 -29.98 7.71
CA TRP A 549 10.31 -31.08 8.57
C TRP A 549 9.07 -31.68 9.22
N ASP A 550 8.75 -32.91 8.83
CA ASP A 550 7.64 -33.67 9.39
C ASP A 550 7.94 -35.16 9.29
N GLN A 551 8.25 -35.77 10.44
CA GLN A 551 8.58 -37.20 10.54
C GLN A 551 7.36 -38.06 10.87
N GLY A 552 6.13 -37.52 10.71
CA GLY A 552 4.90 -38.20 11.12
C GLY A 552 4.72 -38.26 12.63
N GLY A 553 5.56 -37.55 13.40
CA GLY A 553 5.49 -37.45 14.85
C GLY A 553 4.49 -36.41 15.33
N ARG A 554 4.59 -36.01 16.61
CA ARG A 554 3.68 -35.04 17.23
C ARG A 554 3.82 -33.62 16.67
N PHE A 555 5.00 -33.25 16.17
CA PHE A 555 5.30 -31.89 15.72
C PHE A 555 5.77 -31.89 14.26
N GLY A 556 5.48 -30.79 13.58
CA GLY A 556 6.03 -30.47 12.27
C GLY A 556 6.36 -29.00 12.16
N TRP A 557 7.28 -28.68 11.26
CA TRP A 557 7.72 -27.32 10.96
C TRP A 557 7.82 -27.13 9.45
N TRP A 558 7.57 -25.91 8.99
CA TRP A 558 7.71 -25.54 7.60
C TRP A 558 8.22 -24.11 7.46
N GLY A 559 8.89 -23.85 6.35
CA GLY A 559 9.34 -22.53 5.94
C GLY A 559 9.22 -22.36 4.44
N SER A 560 8.98 -21.14 3.98
CA SER A 560 8.95 -20.78 2.57
C SER A 560 9.52 -19.38 2.39
N THR A 561 10.42 -19.20 1.44
CA THR A 561 10.99 -17.89 1.10
C THR A 561 11.05 -17.72 -0.40
N GLY A 562 10.90 -16.50 -0.87
CA GLY A 562 10.93 -16.22 -2.30
C GLY A 562 11.27 -14.79 -2.62
N LEU A 563 11.68 -14.62 -3.88
CA LEU A 563 11.91 -13.35 -4.53
C LEU A 563 11.02 -13.30 -5.77
N GLU A 564 10.32 -12.18 -5.95
CA GLU A 564 9.32 -12.03 -6.99
C GLU A 564 9.43 -10.67 -7.66
N TYR A 565 9.16 -10.65 -8.96
CA TYR A 565 9.11 -9.47 -9.80
C TYR A 565 7.71 -9.30 -10.39
N TYR A 566 7.16 -8.10 -10.23
CA TYR A 566 5.82 -7.73 -10.63
C TYR A 566 5.90 -6.80 -11.84
N THR A 567 5.10 -7.12 -12.86
CA THR A 567 5.04 -6.34 -14.09
C THR A 567 3.65 -6.46 -14.73
N GLY A 568 3.17 -5.37 -15.31
CA GLY A 568 1.91 -5.27 -16.03
C GLY A 568 2.03 -4.32 -17.21
N HIS A 569 0.94 -4.18 -17.97
CA HIS A 569 0.86 -3.20 -19.06
C HIS A 569 0.66 -1.81 -18.46
N GLU A 570 1.56 -0.85 -18.72
CA GLU A 570 1.45 0.51 -18.17
C GLU A 570 1.31 0.54 -16.64
N VAL A 571 2.00 -0.40 -15.98
CA VAL A 571 2.16 -0.46 -14.52
C VAL A 571 3.65 -0.34 -14.19
N GLU A 572 3.98 0.44 -13.18
CA GLU A 572 5.35 0.53 -12.65
C GLU A 572 5.82 -0.87 -12.18
N SER A 573 7.10 -1.15 -12.38
CA SER A 573 7.65 -2.44 -11.96
C SER A 573 7.87 -2.48 -10.45
N ASN A 574 7.74 -3.66 -9.86
CA ASN A 574 7.93 -3.82 -8.42
C ASN A 574 8.61 -5.15 -8.10
N SER A 575 9.25 -5.22 -6.93
CA SER A 575 9.92 -6.43 -6.46
C SER A 575 9.44 -6.75 -5.05
N ARG A 576 9.19 -8.03 -4.76
CA ARG A 576 8.81 -8.53 -3.43
C ARG A 576 9.83 -9.54 -2.94
N TRP A 577 10.19 -9.45 -1.67
CA TRP A 577 10.78 -10.55 -0.92
C TRP A 577 9.80 -11.05 0.13
N TYR A 578 9.88 -12.33 0.48
CA TYR A 578 9.12 -12.86 1.59
C TYR A 578 9.82 -14.01 2.32
N ALA A 579 9.45 -14.19 3.58
CA ALA A 579 9.85 -15.29 4.44
C ALA A 579 8.68 -15.69 5.34
N PHE A 580 8.14 -16.88 5.10
CA PHE A 580 7.05 -17.48 5.84
C PHE A 580 7.57 -18.67 6.61
N THR A 581 7.12 -18.83 7.84
CA THR A 581 7.48 -19.97 8.66
C THR A 581 6.35 -20.30 9.61
N GLY A 582 6.17 -21.57 9.88
CA GLY A 582 5.18 -22.03 10.83
C GLY A 582 5.53 -23.38 11.42
N GLY A 583 4.88 -23.68 12.52
CA GLY A 583 4.99 -24.95 13.21
C GLY A 583 3.61 -25.42 13.62
N TYR A 584 3.45 -26.73 13.77
CA TYR A 584 2.21 -27.31 14.24
C TYR A 584 2.45 -28.50 15.17
N MET A 585 1.47 -28.72 16.03
CA MET A 585 1.35 -29.86 16.91
C MET A 585 0.08 -30.64 16.56
N ARG A 586 0.23 -31.94 16.31
CA ARG A 586 -0.88 -32.90 16.26
C ARG A 586 -1.34 -33.19 17.69
N ALA A 587 -2.35 -32.46 18.14
CA ALA A 587 -2.91 -32.63 19.48
C ALA A 587 -3.68 -33.96 19.61
N TYR A 588 -4.31 -34.38 18.52
CA TYR A 588 -5.04 -35.63 18.41
C TYR A 588 -5.03 -36.10 16.94
N ASP A 589 -4.92 -37.40 16.69
CA ASP A 589 -4.96 -37.94 15.32
C ASP A 589 -5.53 -39.36 15.33
N THR A 590 -6.80 -39.48 14.97
CA THR A 590 -7.50 -40.74 14.69
C THR A 590 -8.26 -40.59 13.39
N GLU A 591 -8.53 -41.70 12.71
CA GLU A 591 -9.30 -41.74 11.46
C GLU A 591 -10.53 -40.79 11.43
N PRO A 592 -11.47 -40.86 12.41
CA PRO A 592 -12.64 -40.00 12.43
C PRO A 592 -12.35 -38.55 12.84
N LEU A 593 -11.26 -38.30 13.56
CA LEU A 593 -10.96 -37.00 14.15
C LEU A 593 -9.45 -36.79 14.34
N ALA A 594 -8.92 -35.76 13.70
CA ALA A 594 -7.63 -35.17 13.98
C ALA A 594 -7.76 -33.68 14.32
N VAL A 595 -6.90 -33.23 15.22
CA VAL A 595 -6.82 -31.83 15.69
C VAL A 595 -5.36 -31.40 15.64
N THR A 596 -5.08 -30.34 14.89
CA THR A 596 -3.75 -29.71 14.84
C THR A 596 -3.83 -28.28 15.34
N LEU A 597 -2.92 -27.92 16.24
CA LEU A 597 -2.71 -26.56 16.72
C LEU A 597 -1.46 -26.00 16.04
N GLY A 598 -1.55 -24.86 15.39
CA GLY A 598 -0.45 -24.26 14.63
C GLY A 598 -0.09 -22.86 15.10
N ILE A 599 1.09 -22.44 14.66
CA ILE A 599 1.57 -21.06 14.68
C ILE A 599 2.15 -20.75 13.31
N ASN A 600 1.73 -19.63 12.72
CA ASN A 600 2.19 -19.15 11.43
C ASN A 600 2.77 -17.75 11.61
N THR A 601 3.89 -17.48 10.97
CA THR A 601 4.49 -16.15 10.92
C THR A 601 4.81 -15.81 9.48
N LEU A 602 4.42 -14.62 9.05
CA LEU A 602 4.63 -14.15 7.68
C LEU A 602 5.37 -12.83 7.71
N PHE A 603 6.42 -12.72 6.92
CA PHE A 603 7.18 -11.50 6.68
C PHE A 603 7.31 -11.28 5.19
N TRP A 604 7.00 -10.08 4.71
CA TRP A 604 7.26 -9.70 3.32
C TRP A 604 7.46 -8.20 3.19
N GLY A 605 8.05 -7.77 2.08
CA GLY A 605 8.18 -6.37 1.73
C GLY A 605 8.28 -6.16 0.24
N PHE A 606 7.75 -5.03 -0.23
CA PHE A 606 7.84 -4.57 -1.60
C PHE A 606 8.77 -3.36 -1.71
N GLN A 607 9.31 -3.18 -2.90
CA GLN A 607 10.17 -2.04 -3.22
C GLN A 607 9.39 -0.72 -3.33
N GLU A 608 8.18 -0.78 -3.87
CA GLU A 608 7.29 0.37 -4.03
C GLU A 608 5.89 -0.01 -3.55
N ASP A 609 5.10 0.97 -3.12
CA ASP A 609 3.66 0.77 -2.90
C ASP A 609 2.89 1.04 -4.19
N LEU A 610 2.36 -0.01 -4.83
CA LEU A 610 1.57 0.05 -6.07
C LEU A 610 0.11 -0.36 -5.87
N SER A 611 -0.38 -0.12 -4.66
CA SER A 611 -1.71 -0.52 -4.21
C SER A 611 -2.86 0.37 -4.69
N GLN A 612 -2.54 1.55 -5.22
CA GLN A 612 -3.52 2.54 -5.67
C GLN A 612 -4.06 2.27 -7.08
N ALA A 613 -4.99 3.10 -7.54
CA ALA A 613 -5.75 2.86 -8.78
C ALA A 613 -5.55 3.95 -9.86
N THR A 614 -4.58 4.86 -9.68
CA THR A 614 -4.18 5.80 -10.73
C THR A 614 -3.40 5.09 -11.84
N TYR A 615 -3.30 5.73 -13.00
CA TYR A 615 -2.55 5.20 -14.14
C TYR A 615 -1.08 4.99 -13.78
N GLY A 616 -0.49 3.84 -14.15
CA GLY A 616 0.84 3.45 -13.69
C GLY A 616 0.85 2.62 -12.39
N GLN A 617 -0.24 2.62 -11.61
CA GLN A 617 -0.38 1.79 -10.41
C GLN A 617 -0.90 0.39 -10.74
N GLY A 618 -0.70 -0.57 -9.84
CA GLY A 618 -1.11 -1.96 -10.05
C GLY A 618 -2.42 -2.36 -9.39
N ASN A 619 -2.89 -1.58 -8.41
CA ASN A 619 -4.06 -1.87 -7.59
C ASN A 619 -3.98 -3.23 -6.87
N TYR A 620 -2.78 -3.59 -6.42
CA TYR A 620 -2.53 -4.78 -5.61
C TYR A 620 -1.75 -4.43 -4.36
N TYR A 621 -2.03 -5.14 -3.27
CA TYR A 621 -1.41 -4.85 -1.99
C TYR A 621 0.11 -5.03 -2.02
N SER A 622 0.86 -3.95 -1.77
CA SER A 622 2.32 -3.93 -1.91
C SER A 622 3.03 -3.08 -0.86
N PRO A 623 2.96 -3.44 0.43
CA PRO A 623 3.57 -2.66 1.48
C PRO A 623 5.09 -2.70 1.44
N GLU A 624 5.72 -1.64 1.95
CA GLU A 624 7.16 -1.62 2.27
C GLU A 624 7.51 -2.81 3.14
N LEU A 625 6.73 -3.02 4.20
CA LEU A 625 6.92 -4.09 5.15
C LEU A 625 5.57 -4.58 5.67
N TYR A 626 5.44 -5.89 5.77
CA TYR A 626 4.35 -6.56 6.46
C TYR A 626 4.89 -7.67 7.33
N GLN A 627 4.34 -7.77 8.53
CA GLN A 627 4.60 -8.85 9.44
C GLN A 627 3.31 -9.31 10.11
N SER A 628 3.17 -10.62 10.29
CA SER A 628 2.01 -11.17 10.99
C SER A 628 2.32 -12.46 11.71
N ILE A 629 1.52 -12.72 12.75
CA ILE A 629 1.51 -13.97 13.51
C ILE A 629 0.07 -14.47 13.62
N GLY A 630 -0.15 -15.75 13.33
CA GLY A 630 -1.46 -16.39 13.35
C GLY A 630 -1.45 -17.72 14.07
N PHE A 631 -2.56 -18.04 14.73
CA PHE A 631 -2.72 -19.25 15.55
C PHE A 631 -3.88 -20.10 15.00
N PRO A 632 -3.65 -20.92 13.95
CA PRO A 632 -4.68 -21.78 13.39
C PRO A 632 -4.95 -23.02 14.24
N VAL A 633 -6.22 -23.37 14.39
CA VAL A 633 -6.72 -24.67 14.84
C VAL A 633 -7.38 -25.35 13.65
N THR A 634 -6.88 -26.52 13.26
CA THR A 634 -7.50 -27.32 12.20
C THR A 634 -8.05 -28.62 12.78
N VAL A 635 -9.31 -28.91 12.47
CA VAL A 635 -10.01 -30.14 12.81
C VAL A 635 -10.42 -30.81 11.51
N PHE A 636 -10.05 -32.07 11.31
CA PHE A 636 -10.39 -32.80 10.09
C PHE A 636 -10.57 -34.29 10.39
N GLY A 637 -11.19 -35.02 9.49
CA GLY A 637 -11.46 -36.43 9.70
C GLY A 637 -12.16 -37.10 8.54
N ARG A 638 -12.34 -38.42 8.68
CA ARG A 638 -13.06 -39.25 7.72
C ARG A 638 -14.00 -40.20 8.45
N LEU A 639 -15.29 -40.13 8.11
CA LEU A 639 -16.36 -40.96 8.64
C LEU A 639 -16.99 -41.74 7.48
N ASN A 640 -16.51 -42.98 7.25
CA ASN A 640 -16.91 -43.83 6.14
C ASN A 640 -16.76 -43.13 4.77
N ARG A 641 -17.87 -42.62 4.24
CA ARG A 641 -17.98 -41.97 2.92
C ARG A 641 -17.82 -40.46 2.97
N PHE A 642 -17.72 -39.89 4.16
CA PHE A 642 -17.66 -38.45 4.39
C PHE A 642 -16.27 -38.05 4.88
N SER A 643 -15.69 -36.99 4.34
CA SER A 643 -14.51 -36.34 4.89
C SER A 643 -14.72 -34.85 5.02
N TYR A 644 -14.09 -34.26 6.02
CA TYR A 644 -14.26 -32.87 6.37
C TYR A 644 -12.97 -32.25 6.86
N LEU A 645 -12.88 -30.93 6.74
CA LEU A 645 -11.88 -30.08 7.34
C LEU A 645 -12.54 -28.77 7.78
N VAL A 646 -12.27 -28.35 9.00
CA VAL A 646 -12.62 -27.04 9.55
C VAL A 646 -11.35 -26.43 10.12
N ARG A 647 -10.98 -25.24 9.65
CA ARG A 647 -9.85 -24.47 10.15
C ARG A 647 -10.33 -23.12 10.62
N GLY A 648 -10.10 -22.82 11.89
CA GLY A 648 -10.25 -21.47 12.45
C GLY A 648 -8.88 -20.88 12.76
N SER A 649 -8.67 -19.59 12.53
CA SER A 649 -7.43 -18.92 12.94
C SER A 649 -7.71 -17.52 13.47
N VAL A 650 -6.94 -17.11 14.47
CA VAL A 650 -6.83 -15.73 14.93
C VAL A 650 -5.41 -15.24 14.64
N GLY A 651 -5.27 -14.06 14.07
CA GLY A 651 -3.98 -13.47 13.75
C GLY A 651 -3.88 -12.00 14.10
N PHE A 652 -2.64 -11.56 14.25
CA PHE A 652 -2.25 -10.18 14.47
C PHE A 652 -1.24 -9.78 13.40
N SER A 653 -1.34 -8.55 12.93
CA SER A 653 -0.46 -8.06 11.88
C SER A 653 -0.11 -6.60 12.08
N ASP A 654 1.02 -6.22 11.48
CA ASP A 654 1.57 -4.88 11.44
C ASP A 654 2.13 -4.62 10.04
N THR A 655 2.01 -3.39 9.56
CA THR A 655 2.40 -3.02 8.21
C THR A 655 2.92 -1.60 8.11
N ARG A 656 3.76 -1.36 7.10
CA ARG A 656 4.22 -0.05 6.67
C ARG A 656 4.10 0.09 5.16
N LEU A 657 3.69 1.26 4.71
CA LEU A 657 3.48 1.64 3.32
C LEU A 657 4.42 2.77 2.96
N HIS A 658 4.98 2.69 1.76
CA HIS A 658 5.73 3.79 1.18
C HIS A 658 4.78 4.93 0.78
N GLU A 659 5.29 6.16 0.82
CA GLU A 659 4.70 7.20 -0.01
C GLU A 659 4.85 6.83 -1.50
N GLN A 660 3.88 7.21 -2.32
CA GLN A 660 3.92 6.93 -3.74
C GLN A 660 3.30 8.06 -4.56
N VAL A 661 3.93 8.42 -5.67
CA VAL A 661 3.38 9.41 -6.61
C VAL A 661 2.14 8.88 -7.34
N PHE A 662 1.26 9.76 -7.82
CA PHE A 662 0.06 9.33 -8.56
C PHE A 662 0.42 8.57 -9.85
N PHE A 663 1.43 9.02 -10.60
CA PHE A 663 1.79 8.47 -11.90
C PHE A 663 3.24 7.94 -11.95
N PRO A 664 3.55 6.81 -11.29
CA PRO A 664 4.94 6.38 -11.02
C PRO A 664 5.77 6.01 -12.26
N ARG A 665 5.10 5.66 -13.37
CA ARG A 665 5.74 5.33 -14.66
C ARG A 665 5.75 6.50 -15.65
N HIS A 666 5.04 7.60 -15.36
CA HIS A 666 4.77 8.69 -16.28
C HIS A 666 5.10 10.04 -15.61
N PHE A 667 6.37 10.42 -15.70
CA PHE A 667 6.88 11.64 -15.08
C PHE A 667 6.26 12.91 -15.68
N ASP A 668 5.93 12.89 -16.97
CA ASP A 668 5.18 13.94 -17.66
C ASP A 668 3.81 14.18 -17.01
N LEU A 669 3.05 13.10 -16.78
CA LEU A 669 1.74 13.17 -16.10
C LEU A 669 1.89 13.58 -14.64
N GLN A 670 2.92 13.08 -13.95
CA GLN A 670 3.20 13.48 -12.58
C GLN A 670 3.55 14.96 -12.46
N ASN A 671 4.35 15.51 -13.37
CA ASN A 671 4.69 16.92 -13.39
C ASN A 671 3.47 17.81 -13.67
N GLN A 672 2.60 17.39 -14.60
CA GLN A 672 1.33 18.07 -14.84
C GLN A 672 0.50 18.09 -13.55
N ALA A 673 0.38 16.95 -12.87
CA ALA A 673 -0.36 16.84 -11.61
C ALA A 673 0.19 17.76 -10.52
N VAL A 674 1.52 17.89 -10.41
CA VAL A 674 2.18 18.82 -9.48
C VAL A 674 1.96 20.28 -9.90
N THR A 675 1.97 20.56 -11.20
CA THR A 675 1.75 21.92 -11.73
C THR A 675 0.35 22.44 -11.40
N ILE A 676 -0.66 21.58 -11.47
CA ILE A 676 -2.06 21.93 -11.17
C ILE A 676 -2.42 21.77 -9.68
N GLN A 677 -1.49 21.34 -8.82
CA GLN A 677 -1.72 21.21 -7.38
C GLN A 677 -2.20 22.53 -6.74
N PRO A 678 -1.63 23.71 -7.02
CA PRO A 678 -2.10 24.96 -6.42
C PRO A 678 -3.54 25.31 -6.81
N GLU A 679 -4.00 24.84 -7.96
CA GLU A 679 -5.34 25.09 -8.50
C GLU A 679 -6.36 24.09 -7.93
N THR A 680 -5.98 22.81 -7.85
CA THR A 680 -6.85 21.72 -7.40
C THR A 680 -6.85 21.51 -5.89
N GLY A 681 -5.79 21.93 -5.19
CA GLY A 681 -5.56 21.67 -3.77
C GLY A 681 -5.25 20.20 -3.44
N ILE A 682 -5.00 19.35 -4.46
CA ILE A 682 -4.77 17.92 -4.29
C ILE A 682 -3.29 17.63 -4.41
N ASP A 683 -2.71 17.05 -3.36
CA ASP A 683 -1.34 16.54 -3.41
C ASP A 683 -1.30 15.27 -4.29
N PRO A 684 -0.58 15.28 -5.43
CA PRO A 684 -0.50 14.14 -6.34
C PRO A 684 0.49 13.07 -5.84
N ILE A 685 0.52 12.88 -4.52
CA ILE A 685 1.31 11.90 -3.80
C ILE A 685 0.38 11.21 -2.80
N PHE A 686 0.32 9.89 -2.87
CA PHE A 686 -0.25 9.06 -1.83
C PHE A 686 0.72 9.01 -0.66
N ALA A 687 0.29 9.52 0.49
CA ALA A 687 1.09 9.46 1.70
C ALA A 687 1.33 8.00 2.11
N GLY A 688 2.54 7.72 2.59
CA GLY A 688 2.85 6.46 3.25
C GLY A 688 2.13 6.36 4.60
N GLY A 689 2.32 5.24 5.29
CA GLY A 689 1.67 5.07 6.57
C GLY A 689 2.04 3.77 7.27
N THR A 690 1.54 3.63 8.50
CA THR A 690 1.60 2.38 9.24
C THR A 690 0.19 1.87 9.53
N GLY A 691 0.08 0.56 9.63
CA GLY A 691 -1.17 -0.11 9.91
C GLY A 691 -0.93 -1.44 10.60
N GLY A 692 -2.01 -2.19 10.79
CA GLY A 692 -1.99 -3.42 11.54
C GLY A 692 -3.37 -3.68 12.09
N GLY A 693 -3.59 -4.90 12.57
CA GLY A 693 -4.91 -5.26 13.05
C GLY A 693 -5.06 -6.72 13.41
N ARG A 694 -6.24 -7.03 13.93
CA ARG A 694 -6.65 -8.40 14.24
C ARG A 694 -7.34 -9.01 13.03
N SER A 695 -7.15 -10.30 12.88
CA SER A 695 -7.77 -11.08 11.81
C SER A 695 -8.30 -12.40 12.33
N TYR A 696 -9.36 -12.84 11.68
CA TYR A 696 -10.07 -14.07 11.93
C TYR A 696 -10.29 -14.75 10.58
N SER A 697 -10.00 -16.04 10.51
CA SER A 697 -10.36 -16.84 9.33
C SER A 697 -11.07 -18.11 9.74
N LEU A 698 -12.04 -18.50 8.92
CA LEU A 698 -12.76 -19.76 9.02
C LEU A 698 -12.84 -20.39 7.63
N THR A 699 -12.21 -21.55 7.49
CA THR A 699 -12.29 -22.37 6.29
C THR A 699 -13.00 -23.68 6.62
N GLY A 700 -14.04 -24.00 5.87
CA GLY A 700 -14.72 -25.29 5.90
C GLY A 700 -14.58 -26.00 4.56
N VAL A 701 -14.24 -27.28 4.57
CA VAL A 701 -14.23 -28.14 3.38
C VAL A 701 -14.92 -29.43 3.72
N LEU A 702 -15.88 -29.83 2.90
CA LEU A 702 -16.65 -31.07 3.03
C LEU A 702 -16.54 -31.85 1.73
N GLU A 703 -16.43 -33.18 1.80
CA GLU A 703 -16.51 -34.08 0.66
C GLU A 703 -17.28 -35.35 1.04
N TYR A 704 -18.17 -35.79 0.16
CA TYR A 704 -18.97 -37.00 0.30
C TYR A 704 -18.85 -37.88 -0.94
N LYS A 705 -18.49 -39.14 -0.74
CA LYS A 705 -18.45 -40.18 -1.78
C LYS A 705 -19.89 -40.63 -2.09
N LEU A 706 -20.51 -40.12 -3.15
CA LEU A 706 -21.90 -40.41 -3.57
C LEU A 706 -22.10 -41.82 -4.14
N THR A 707 -21.12 -42.31 -4.91
CA THR A 707 -21.04 -43.69 -5.44
C THR A 707 -19.57 -44.12 -5.44
N ASP A 708 -19.23 -45.27 -6.03
CA ASP A 708 -17.82 -45.67 -6.15
C ASP A 708 -17.00 -44.75 -7.06
N ASN A 709 -17.63 -44.04 -7.99
CA ASN A 709 -16.95 -43.16 -8.94
C ASN A 709 -17.21 -41.66 -8.71
N TRP A 710 -18.29 -41.31 -7.99
CA TRP A 710 -18.72 -39.92 -7.83
C TRP A 710 -18.50 -39.40 -6.41
N TYR A 711 -17.93 -38.20 -6.34
CA TYR A 711 -17.71 -37.44 -5.12
C TYR A 711 -18.30 -36.04 -5.31
N VAL A 712 -18.93 -35.50 -4.27
CA VAL A 712 -19.38 -34.11 -4.21
C VAL A 712 -18.70 -33.44 -3.04
N GLY A 713 -18.22 -32.22 -3.24
CA GLY A 713 -17.64 -31.46 -2.17
C GLY A 713 -18.01 -29.99 -2.24
N ALA A 714 -17.81 -29.33 -1.11
CA ALA A 714 -18.02 -27.91 -0.96
C ALA A 714 -16.91 -27.33 -0.09
N GLN A 715 -16.54 -26.09 -0.38
CA GLN A 715 -15.61 -25.30 0.41
C GLN A 715 -16.22 -23.92 0.65
N ALA A 716 -16.04 -23.42 1.86
CA ALA A 716 -16.32 -22.04 2.22
C ALA A 716 -15.09 -21.47 2.92
N ASN A 717 -14.70 -20.27 2.54
CA ASN A 717 -13.60 -19.54 3.12
C ASN A 717 -14.08 -18.14 3.49
N LEU A 718 -14.08 -17.85 4.78
CA LEU A 718 -14.51 -16.61 5.36
C LEU A 718 -13.34 -15.99 6.09
N ILE A 719 -12.92 -14.81 5.66
CA ILE A 719 -11.88 -14.05 6.32
C ILE A 719 -12.53 -12.78 6.83
N ARG A 720 -12.23 -12.39 8.05
CA ARG A 720 -12.68 -11.15 8.65
C ARG A 720 -11.48 -10.52 9.32
N SER A 721 -11.10 -9.34 8.90
CA SER A 721 -10.27 -8.46 9.71
C SER A 721 -11.02 -7.17 9.96
N ASP A 722 -10.34 -6.23 10.60
CA ASP A 722 -10.85 -4.89 10.86
C ASP A 722 -11.42 -4.20 9.59
N THR A 723 -11.05 -4.68 8.40
CA THR A 723 -10.96 -3.93 7.14
C THR A 723 -11.20 -4.85 5.91
N PHE A 724 -10.71 -6.09 5.93
CA PHE A 724 -10.86 -7.06 4.83
C PHE A 724 -11.91 -8.14 5.11
N SER A 725 -12.80 -8.42 4.15
CA SER A 725 -13.79 -9.49 4.29
C SER A 725 -14.13 -10.25 3.00
N PRO A 726 -13.17 -10.87 2.31
CA PRO A 726 -13.50 -11.68 1.16
C PRO A 726 -14.29 -12.91 1.60
N ASN A 727 -15.17 -13.32 0.72
CA ASN A 727 -15.90 -14.57 0.84
C ASN A 727 -15.57 -15.39 -0.40
N GLN A 728 -15.21 -16.64 -0.20
CA GLN A 728 -15.08 -17.58 -1.30
C GLN A 728 -15.90 -18.82 -1.00
N GLY A 729 -16.71 -19.22 -1.96
CA GLY A 729 -17.51 -20.44 -1.94
C GLY A 729 -17.20 -21.27 -3.17
N LEU A 730 -16.98 -22.57 -2.97
CA LEU A 730 -16.73 -23.53 -4.03
C LEU A 730 -17.66 -24.73 -3.84
N ILE A 731 -18.31 -25.17 -4.90
CA ILE A 731 -18.97 -26.47 -4.97
C ILE A 731 -18.33 -27.24 -6.11
N TYR A 732 -18.01 -28.52 -5.91
CA TYR A 732 -17.40 -29.33 -6.94
C TYR A 732 -17.92 -30.76 -6.98
N LEU A 733 -17.86 -31.35 -8.16
CA LEU A 733 -18.00 -32.76 -8.42
C LEU A 733 -16.64 -33.31 -8.85
N ARG A 734 -16.32 -34.49 -8.34
CA ARG A 734 -15.13 -35.25 -8.73
C ARG A 734 -15.56 -36.63 -9.20
N TYR A 735 -15.21 -36.95 -10.44
CA TYR A 735 -15.52 -38.22 -11.08
C TYR A 735 -14.23 -39.00 -11.35
N HIS A 736 -14.17 -40.23 -10.85
CA HIS A 736 -13.12 -41.18 -11.17
C HIS A 736 -13.60 -42.11 -12.29
N PHE A 737 -12.84 -42.20 -13.39
CA PHE A 737 -13.20 -43.07 -14.52
C PHE A 737 -13.10 -44.56 -14.19
N GLU A 738 -12.29 -44.90 -13.18
CA GLU A 738 -12.14 -46.23 -12.62
C GLU A 738 -12.46 -46.19 -11.12
N GLN A 739 -12.97 -47.30 -10.57
CA GLN A 739 -13.36 -47.34 -9.16
C GLN A 739 -12.11 -47.27 -8.27
N PRO A 740 -11.95 -46.22 -7.46
CA PRO A 740 -10.80 -46.13 -6.57
C PRO A 740 -10.91 -47.19 -5.48
N ASN A 741 -9.85 -47.97 -5.29
CA ASN A 741 -9.72 -48.90 -4.16
C ASN A 741 -9.35 -48.18 -2.85
N THR A 742 -9.22 -46.86 -2.86
CA THR A 742 -8.89 -46.05 -1.68
C THR A 742 -10.14 -45.41 -1.08
N PRO A 743 -10.19 -45.20 0.25
CA PRO A 743 -11.28 -44.44 0.85
C PRO A 743 -11.25 -42.96 0.41
N VAL A 744 -12.29 -42.19 0.74
CA VAL A 744 -12.36 -40.74 0.44
C VAL A 744 -11.14 -40.02 1.05
N ALA A 745 -10.61 -38.98 0.41
CA ALA A 745 -9.36 -38.35 0.88
C ALA A 745 -9.50 -37.77 2.29
N ARG A 746 -8.43 -37.83 3.10
CA ARG A 746 -8.36 -37.26 4.46
C ARG A 746 -7.12 -36.37 4.60
N PRO A 747 -7.26 -35.03 4.71
CA PRO A 747 -8.49 -34.24 4.51
C PRO A 747 -8.92 -34.20 3.02
N PRO A 748 -10.10 -33.63 2.71
CA PRO A 748 -10.53 -33.41 1.33
C PRO A 748 -9.57 -32.50 0.54
N ASP A 749 -9.51 -32.66 -0.79
CA ASP A 749 -8.65 -31.90 -1.69
C ASP A 749 -9.48 -31.21 -2.81
N PRO A 750 -10.06 -30.03 -2.53
CA PRO A 750 -10.88 -29.31 -3.50
C PRO A 750 -10.04 -28.79 -4.68
N PRO A 751 -10.61 -28.69 -5.89
CA PRO A 751 -9.92 -28.07 -7.02
C PRO A 751 -9.71 -26.57 -6.78
N ARG A 752 -8.60 -26.02 -7.28
CA ARG A 752 -8.30 -24.57 -7.34
C ARG A 752 -8.41 -24.06 -8.77
N ARG A 753 -8.64 -22.76 -9.01
CA ARG A 753 -8.61 -22.17 -10.37
C ARG A 753 -7.20 -22.28 -10.97
N TYR A 754 -7.09 -22.37 -12.29
CA TYR A 754 -5.81 -22.50 -12.99
C TYR A 754 -4.91 -21.28 -12.77
N VAL A 755 -5.49 -20.09 -12.69
CA VAL A 755 -4.76 -18.83 -12.44
C VAL A 755 -4.17 -18.74 -11.03
N ASP A 756 -4.70 -19.51 -10.07
CA ASP A 756 -4.23 -19.57 -8.67
C ASP A 756 -3.42 -20.87 -8.38
N ARG A 757 -3.01 -21.58 -9.43
CA ARG A 757 -2.45 -22.94 -9.30
C ARG A 757 -1.01 -22.99 -8.81
#